data_AF-A0A2U9B7F7-F1
#
_entry.id   AF-A0A2U9B7F7-F1
#
_cell.length_a   1.000
_cell.length_b   1.000
_cell.length_c   1.000
_cell.angle_alpha   90.00
_cell.angle_beta   90.00
_cell.angle_gamma   90.00
#
_symmetry.space_group_name_H-M   'P 1'
#
loop_
_entity.id
_entity.type
_entity.pdbx_description
1 polymer ?
#
loop_
_entity_poly.entity_id
_entity_poly.type
_entity_poly.pdbx_seq_one_letter_code
_entity_poly.pdbx_strand_id
1 'polypeptide(L)'
;MAEQASGPPPAAQHDEVLEQRVAALEQERAEFIKLKQQLEAEFNQKRAKFKELYLSKEEELKRQTAALEGAQAELSSFQTQLTEARAEMETIKAVATVSENTKQEAIDQVRSQWQEEVASLQAIMKETVYEYEVQFHQRSEQERAQWNQYREAMEREMGDLRRRLTEGQEEENLEDEMKKAQEDAEKLRSVVMPMEQEITALKARLTTAEDRVKELEASKVKELNHVLEAEKSCRTDLEMYVAVLNTQKSVLQEDAEKLRKELHEVCHKLELERQQHNQLKHTWQRANDQFLESQRLLMRDMQRIESVLSSEQLRQVEEIKKKDQEEDEKERLSQVNELHEEDGGDNTEPLDDMFLGLSVEEPHADHSAHGSMHSLDTEVVAGGPMDPYRDNLRRVQSTDSLGSSLSAQQGLGGHNHKAKSASHLDESDFGPLVGADCGAADGSFGETSSIGSIKLTASHFLLTKDQEKAIKAMTPEQEETASLLSSISHTTNTAYLPPAGYRLVSDSEWNLLQQEVKNAGRKLGRRCDMCSNYEKQLQAIQGQEAETRDQVKKLQVMLRQANDQLERTMTEKQTLEDSVKSGNEETAAKVSGLVQRVQESEALLATLQQAFSDAKRNTQEQMVVLVKSREQVADELSRLQRDNDSLQGKHRLHVELQQQEDFQMPNTVQELQALVLRSREDMVALRTSADHMEERLKAEILFLKEQLQAEQCLKENLEDTLQLEIEGCKEEIASFSSLKTELERIKAEKEQSERSLKEKTETLESIQGLRFRLEQQLKELITTKGALESQALDERDKAQRLQTELDVSEQVQKDFVKLSQTLQVQLERIRQADSLDRIRVILNDTNFTDINQLPDT
;
A
#
# COMPACT_ATOMS: atom_id res chain seq x y z
N MET A 1 -124.39 -46.21 -49.02
CA MET A 1 -123.06 -46.43 -49.62
C MET A 1 -122.20 -45.30 -49.09
N ALA A 2 -121.19 -45.53 -48.24
CA ALA A 2 -120.02 -46.41 -48.44
C ALA A 2 -119.14 -45.86 -49.58
N GLU A 3 -117.88 -45.44 -49.37
CA GLU A 3 -117.03 -45.52 -48.16
C GLU A 3 -116.08 -44.32 -47.98
N GLN A 4 -115.59 -44.17 -46.75
CA GLN A 4 -114.36 -43.48 -46.30
C GLN A 4 -113.83 -42.28 -47.10
N ALA A 5 -113.95 -41.09 -46.49
CA ALA A 5 -113.07 -39.96 -46.75
C ALA A 5 -112.36 -39.56 -45.44
N SER A 6 -111.03 -39.71 -45.39
CA SER A 6 -110.20 -39.38 -44.23
C SER A 6 -108.94 -38.63 -44.68
N GLY A 7 -108.87 -37.33 -44.40
CA GLY A 7 -107.70 -36.50 -44.70
C GLY A 7 -106.61 -36.60 -43.63
N PRO A 8 -105.32 -36.74 -43.99
CA PRO A 8 -104.19 -36.50 -43.09
C PRO A 8 -103.98 -35.00 -42.82
N PRO A 9 -103.31 -34.63 -41.71
CA PRO A 9 -103.11 -33.24 -41.31
C PRO A 9 -101.91 -32.55 -41.97
N PRO A 10 -101.86 -31.20 -41.99
CA PRO A 10 -100.68 -30.43 -42.41
C PRO A 10 -99.58 -30.43 -41.33
N ALA A 11 -98.91 -31.57 -41.15
CA ALA A 11 -97.79 -31.72 -40.20
C ALA A 11 -96.41 -31.70 -40.89
N ALA A 12 -96.27 -32.42 -42.01
CA ALA A 12 -94.97 -32.74 -42.61
C ALA A 12 -94.07 -31.53 -42.96
N GLN A 13 -94.65 -30.39 -43.37
CA GLN A 13 -93.88 -29.17 -43.68
C GLN A 13 -93.30 -28.48 -42.44
N HIS A 14 -93.81 -28.77 -41.24
CA HIS A 14 -93.30 -28.18 -40.01
C HIS A 14 -92.14 -28.99 -39.41
N ASP A 15 -92.16 -30.31 -39.59
CA ASP A 15 -91.08 -31.21 -39.16
C ASP A 15 -89.82 -31.03 -40.02
N GLU A 16 -89.96 -30.93 -41.35
CA GLU A 16 -88.83 -30.75 -42.28
C GLU A 16 -88.07 -29.43 -42.04
N VAL A 17 -88.79 -28.36 -41.67
CA VAL A 17 -88.19 -27.07 -41.27
C VAL A 17 -87.52 -27.14 -39.89
N LEU A 18 -88.07 -27.95 -38.96
CA LEU A 18 -87.45 -28.20 -37.66
C LEU A 18 -86.17 -29.04 -37.80
N GLU A 19 -86.15 -30.08 -38.63
CA GLU A 19 -84.94 -30.88 -38.91
C GLU A 19 -83.84 -30.01 -39.54
N GLN A 20 -84.16 -29.16 -40.52
CA GLN A 20 -83.20 -28.21 -41.09
C GLN A 20 -82.67 -27.21 -40.04
N ARG A 21 -83.53 -26.74 -39.12
CA ARG A 21 -83.10 -25.84 -38.04
C ARG A 21 -82.24 -26.55 -36.99
N VAL A 22 -82.53 -27.82 -36.68
CA VAL A 22 -81.69 -28.65 -35.79
C VAL A 22 -80.32 -28.90 -36.44
N ALA A 23 -80.27 -29.30 -37.72
CA ALA A 23 -79.01 -29.52 -38.43
C ALA A 23 -78.15 -28.25 -38.49
N ALA A 24 -78.75 -27.07 -38.70
CA ALA A 24 -78.04 -25.79 -38.64
C ALA A 24 -77.48 -25.50 -37.23
N LEU A 25 -78.27 -25.72 -36.17
CA LEU A 25 -77.83 -25.54 -34.78
C LEU A 25 -76.75 -26.57 -34.37
N GLU A 26 -76.79 -27.79 -34.92
CA GLU A 26 -75.73 -28.79 -34.73
C GLU A 26 -74.43 -28.41 -35.46
N GLN A 27 -74.53 -27.81 -36.65
CA GLN A 27 -73.37 -27.23 -37.34
C GLN A 27 -72.78 -26.04 -36.56
N GLU A 28 -73.60 -25.05 -36.17
CA GLU A 28 -73.17 -23.92 -35.34
C GLU A 28 -72.50 -24.40 -34.04
N ARG A 29 -73.08 -25.43 -33.39
CA ARG A 29 -72.49 -26.06 -32.19
C ARG A 29 -71.17 -26.77 -32.47
N ALA A 30 -71.03 -27.46 -33.60
CA ALA A 30 -69.78 -28.11 -34.00
C ALA A 30 -68.67 -27.11 -34.35
N GLU A 31 -69.03 -25.98 -34.98
CA GLU A 31 -68.12 -24.87 -35.27
C GLU A 31 -67.69 -24.14 -34.00
N PHE A 32 -68.62 -23.88 -33.07
CA PHE A 32 -68.32 -23.32 -31.76
C PHE A 32 -67.39 -24.23 -30.93
N ILE A 33 -67.57 -25.55 -30.98
CA ILE A 33 -66.67 -26.52 -30.33
C ILE A 33 -65.27 -26.48 -30.95
N LYS A 34 -65.14 -26.39 -32.28
CA LYS A 34 -63.84 -26.25 -32.96
C LYS A 34 -63.14 -24.94 -32.57
N LEU A 35 -63.86 -23.82 -32.61
CA LEU A 35 -63.32 -22.51 -32.23
C LEU A 35 -62.87 -22.49 -30.77
N LYS A 36 -63.66 -23.08 -29.87
CA LYS A 36 -63.28 -23.27 -28.47
C LYS A 36 -61.99 -24.09 -28.34
N GLN A 37 -61.88 -25.21 -29.04
CA GLN A 37 -60.67 -26.06 -29.01
C GLN A 37 -59.44 -25.33 -29.56
N GLN A 38 -59.58 -24.48 -30.59
CA GLN A 38 -58.51 -23.64 -31.11
C GLN A 38 -58.06 -22.61 -30.07
N LEU A 39 -58.99 -21.91 -29.43
CA LEU A 39 -58.68 -20.93 -28.37
C LEU A 39 -58.05 -21.59 -27.12
N GLU A 40 -58.50 -22.79 -26.74
CA GLU A 40 -57.89 -23.59 -25.67
C GLU A 40 -56.47 -24.05 -26.04
N ALA A 41 -56.22 -24.43 -27.31
CA ALA A 41 -54.88 -24.78 -27.79
C ALA A 41 -53.94 -23.56 -27.82
N GLU A 42 -54.39 -22.42 -28.35
CA GLU A 42 -53.64 -21.16 -28.34
C GLU A 42 -53.31 -20.70 -26.92
N PHE A 43 -54.27 -20.76 -25.99
CA PHE A 43 -54.05 -20.38 -24.60
C PHE A 43 -53.00 -21.27 -23.93
N ASN A 44 -53.04 -22.58 -24.16
CA ASN A 44 -52.04 -23.51 -23.65
C ASN A 44 -50.66 -23.29 -24.28
N GLN A 45 -50.58 -22.96 -25.58
CA GLN A 45 -49.32 -22.62 -26.24
C GLN A 45 -48.72 -21.31 -25.69
N LYS A 46 -49.54 -20.26 -25.52
CA LYS A 46 -49.15 -18.98 -24.92
C LYS A 46 -48.66 -19.19 -23.48
N ARG A 47 -49.38 -20.00 -22.68
CA ARG A 47 -49.00 -20.39 -21.31
C ARG A 47 -47.68 -21.17 -21.27
N ALA A 48 -47.43 -22.07 -22.22
CA ALA A 48 -46.16 -22.80 -22.32
C ALA A 48 -44.99 -21.84 -22.56
N LYS A 49 -45.09 -20.96 -23.57
CA LYS A 49 -44.08 -19.94 -23.87
C LYS A 49 -43.81 -18.99 -22.69
N PHE A 50 -44.86 -18.56 -21.97
CA PHE A 50 -44.66 -17.73 -20.76
C PHE A 50 -43.94 -18.49 -19.63
N LYS A 51 -44.19 -19.80 -19.46
CA LYS A 51 -43.47 -20.62 -18.47
C LYS A 51 -41.99 -20.80 -18.87
N GLU A 52 -41.73 -21.03 -20.14
CA GLU A 52 -40.39 -21.19 -20.71
C GLU A 52 -39.57 -19.90 -20.58
N LEU A 53 -40.14 -18.75 -20.94
CA LEU A 53 -39.53 -17.43 -20.76
C LEU A 53 -39.26 -17.11 -19.27
N TYR A 54 -40.19 -17.47 -18.38
CA TYR A 54 -40.01 -17.29 -16.94
C TYR A 54 -38.84 -18.14 -16.41
N LEU A 55 -38.75 -19.42 -16.78
CA LEU A 55 -37.66 -20.30 -16.37
C LEU A 55 -36.30 -19.83 -16.94
N SER A 56 -36.27 -19.40 -18.20
CA SER A 56 -35.07 -18.81 -18.82
C SER A 56 -34.58 -17.58 -18.04
N LYS A 57 -35.48 -16.68 -17.64
CA LYS A 57 -35.12 -15.51 -16.82
C LYS A 57 -34.81 -15.86 -15.35
N GLU A 58 -35.39 -16.92 -14.80
CA GLU A 58 -35.03 -17.44 -13.47
C GLU A 58 -33.64 -18.06 -13.45
N GLU A 59 -33.24 -18.76 -14.52
CA GLU A 59 -31.86 -19.25 -14.71
C GLU A 59 -30.88 -18.11 -14.95
N GLU A 60 -31.23 -17.12 -15.75
CA GLU A 60 -30.37 -15.98 -16.02
C GLU A 60 -30.12 -15.14 -14.77
N LEU A 61 -31.16 -14.89 -13.95
CA LEU A 61 -31.01 -14.20 -12.67
C LEU A 61 -30.11 -14.99 -11.70
N LYS A 62 -30.11 -16.34 -11.76
CA LYS A 62 -29.15 -17.18 -11.01
C LYS A 62 -27.73 -17.07 -11.54
N ARG A 63 -27.51 -17.02 -12.87
CA ARG A 63 -26.17 -16.76 -13.45
C ARG A 63 -25.63 -15.41 -13.00
N GLN A 64 -26.44 -14.36 -13.07
CA GLN A 64 -26.08 -13.01 -12.65
C GLN A 64 -25.81 -12.93 -11.13
N THR A 65 -26.58 -13.65 -10.31
CA THR A 65 -26.32 -13.74 -8.86
C THR A 65 -24.98 -14.43 -8.58
N ALA A 66 -24.71 -15.58 -9.21
CA ALA A 66 -23.44 -16.30 -9.02
C ALA A 66 -22.23 -15.51 -9.56
N ALA A 67 -22.40 -14.74 -10.64
CA ALA A 67 -21.37 -13.84 -11.15
C ALA A 67 -21.08 -12.67 -10.20
N LEU A 68 -22.13 -12.10 -9.57
CA LEU A 68 -22.00 -11.05 -8.56
C LEU A 68 -21.32 -11.59 -7.29
N GLU A 69 -21.69 -12.77 -6.81
CA GLU A 69 -21.03 -13.47 -5.69
C GLU A 69 -19.55 -13.74 -5.99
N GLY A 70 -19.22 -14.19 -7.21
CA GLY A 70 -17.84 -14.37 -7.67
C GLY A 70 -17.03 -13.06 -7.68
N ALA A 71 -17.56 -12.01 -8.30
CA ALA A 71 -16.92 -10.70 -8.33
C ALA A 71 -16.76 -10.08 -6.93
N GLN A 72 -17.70 -10.31 -6.01
CA GLN A 72 -17.62 -9.86 -4.63
C GLN A 72 -16.58 -10.66 -3.82
N ALA A 73 -16.43 -11.96 -4.08
CA ALA A 73 -15.35 -12.77 -3.53
C ALA A 73 -13.97 -12.29 -4.03
N GLU A 74 -13.81 -12.04 -5.33
CA GLU A 74 -12.59 -11.47 -5.91
C GLU A 74 -12.26 -10.10 -5.30
N LEU A 75 -13.26 -9.21 -5.18
CA LEU A 75 -13.10 -7.90 -4.52
C LEU A 75 -12.58 -8.07 -3.07
N SER A 76 -13.12 -9.02 -2.30
CA SER A 76 -12.68 -9.29 -0.93
C SER A 76 -11.25 -9.85 -0.87
N SER A 77 -10.85 -10.67 -1.86
CA SER A 77 -9.48 -11.17 -1.99
C SER A 77 -8.49 -10.04 -2.30
N PHE A 78 -8.82 -9.17 -3.26
CA PHE A 78 -8.00 -7.99 -3.57
C PHE A 78 -7.94 -6.99 -2.40
N GLN A 79 -9.01 -6.80 -1.65
CA GLN A 79 -8.99 -5.99 -0.42
C GLN A 79 -8.05 -6.59 0.64
N THR A 80 -8.08 -7.92 0.82
CA THR A 80 -7.19 -8.63 1.75
C THR A 80 -5.72 -8.45 1.34
N GLN A 81 -5.39 -8.75 0.08
CA GLN A 81 -4.03 -8.57 -0.48
C GLN A 81 -3.55 -7.10 -0.35
N LEU A 82 -4.44 -6.13 -0.57
CA LEU A 82 -4.13 -4.70 -0.39
C LEU A 82 -3.85 -4.35 1.08
N THR A 83 -4.51 -4.99 2.05
CA THR A 83 -4.20 -4.79 3.47
C THR A 83 -2.90 -5.48 3.88
N GLU A 84 -2.60 -6.65 3.34
CA GLU A 84 -1.34 -7.38 3.58
C GLU A 84 -0.14 -6.59 3.01
N ALA A 85 -0.20 -6.19 1.74
CA ALA A 85 0.85 -5.38 1.11
C ALA A 85 1.07 -4.01 1.80
N ARG A 86 0.02 -3.44 2.40
CA ARG A 86 0.16 -2.24 3.26
C ARG A 86 0.89 -2.55 4.56
N ALA A 87 0.59 -3.67 5.23
CA ALA A 87 1.28 -4.09 6.44
C ALA A 87 2.76 -4.44 6.17
N GLU A 88 3.05 -5.09 5.05
CA GLU A 88 4.43 -5.33 4.58
C GLU A 88 5.17 -4.01 4.32
N MET A 89 4.54 -3.05 3.63
CA MET A 89 5.14 -1.72 3.39
C MET A 89 5.46 -0.98 4.70
N GLU A 90 4.57 -0.96 5.68
CA GLU A 90 4.88 -0.34 6.99
C GLU A 90 5.98 -1.11 7.76
N THR A 91 6.03 -2.43 7.63
CA THR A 91 7.11 -3.25 8.20
C THR A 91 8.46 -2.92 7.55
N ILE A 92 8.50 -2.78 6.22
CA ILE A 92 9.71 -2.39 5.47
C ILE A 92 10.14 -0.96 5.85
N LYS A 93 9.21 -0.01 6.02
CA LYS A 93 9.52 1.34 6.51
C LYS A 93 10.12 1.32 7.92
N ALA A 94 9.58 0.51 8.82
CA ALA A 94 10.11 0.37 10.18
C ALA A 94 11.54 -0.19 10.15
N VAL A 95 11.79 -1.27 9.40
CA VAL A 95 13.13 -1.86 9.24
C VAL A 95 14.12 -0.88 8.59
N ALA A 96 13.70 -0.14 7.57
CA ALA A 96 14.53 0.88 6.93
C ALA A 96 14.88 2.03 7.90
N THR A 97 13.91 2.48 8.71
CA THR A 97 14.13 3.54 9.72
C THR A 97 15.10 3.08 10.81
N VAL A 98 14.97 1.85 11.31
CA VAL A 98 15.91 1.28 12.27
C VAL A 98 17.30 1.12 11.65
N SER A 99 17.40 0.62 10.42
CA SER A 99 18.68 0.47 9.71
C SER A 99 19.39 1.80 9.51
N GLU A 100 18.66 2.87 9.17
CA GLU A 100 19.25 4.21 8.99
C GLU A 100 19.69 4.82 10.32
N ASN A 101 18.90 4.67 11.39
CA ASN A 101 19.30 5.09 12.74
C ASN A 101 20.58 4.37 13.18
N THR A 102 20.67 3.05 13.03
CA THR A 102 21.88 2.28 13.41
C THR A 102 23.11 2.65 12.56
N LYS A 103 22.94 3.01 11.28
CA LYS A 103 24.04 3.59 10.47
C LYS A 103 24.47 4.96 11.02
N GLN A 104 23.53 5.83 11.35
CA GLN A 104 23.80 7.15 11.87
C GLN A 104 24.50 7.08 13.24
N GLU A 105 24.06 6.19 14.13
CA GLU A 105 24.70 5.87 15.41
C GLU A 105 26.14 5.39 15.21
N ALA A 106 26.40 4.49 14.26
CA ALA A 106 27.75 4.02 13.95
C ALA A 106 28.65 5.13 13.37
N ILE A 107 28.10 5.99 12.49
CA ILE A 107 28.81 7.15 11.94
C ILE A 107 29.18 8.15 13.05
N ASP A 108 28.25 8.44 13.96
CA ASP A 108 28.49 9.37 15.06
C ASP A 108 29.40 8.78 16.15
N GLN A 109 29.40 7.45 16.36
CA GLN A 109 30.38 6.77 17.20
C GLN A 109 31.80 6.90 16.63
N VAL A 110 31.99 6.67 15.32
CA VAL A 110 33.29 6.84 14.64
C VAL A 110 33.73 8.31 14.67
N ARG A 111 32.80 9.27 14.55
CA ARG A 111 33.09 10.70 14.71
C ARG A 111 33.52 11.05 16.13
N SER A 112 32.88 10.47 17.16
CA SER A 112 33.26 10.67 18.56
C SER A 112 34.68 10.15 18.81
N GLN A 113 34.96 8.90 18.42
CA GLN A 113 36.29 8.29 18.50
C GLN A 113 37.36 9.13 17.80
N TRP A 114 37.08 9.63 16.59
CA TRP A 114 38.02 10.52 15.89
C TRP A 114 38.25 11.85 16.61
N GLN A 115 37.21 12.45 17.22
CA GLN A 115 37.35 13.67 18.03
C GLN A 115 38.13 13.41 19.33
N GLU A 116 37.91 12.26 19.96
CA GLU A 116 38.61 11.82 21.18
C GLU A 116 40.10 11.56 20.90
N GLU A 117 40.43 10.85 19.82
CA GLU A 117 41.82 10.64 19.38
C GLU A 117 42.51 11.95 19.01
N VAL A 118 41.83 12.86 18.28
CA VAL A 118 42.38 14.19 17.97
C VAL A 118 42.60 15.02 19.24
N ALA A 119 41.70 14.96 20.23
CA ALA A 119 41.86 15.65 21.51
C ALA A 119 43.00 15.04 22.35
N SER A 120 43.12 13.70 22.35
CA SER A 120 44.21 12.94 23.00
C SER A 120 45.57 13.32 22.42
N LEU A 121 45.72 13.28 21.09
CA LEU A 121 46.94 13.69 20.40
C LEU A 121 47.28 15.17 20.64
N GLN A 122 46.29 16.07 20.66
CA GLN A 122 46.50 17.48 21.02
C GLN A 122 46.95 17.65 22.47
N ALA A 123 46.43 16.85 23.42
CA ALA A 123 46.87 16.87 24.81
C ALA A 123 48.32 16.40 24.96
N ILE A 124 48.69 15.27 24.35
CA ILE A 124 50.06 14.72 24.33
C ILE A 124 51.04 15.69 23.67
N MET A 125 50.67 16.32 22.55
CA MET A 125 51.49 17.35 21.89
C MET A 125 51.67 18.58 22.80
N LYS A 126 50.64 18.99 23.54
CA LYS A 126 50.72 20.12 24.47
C LYS A 126 51.56 19.81 25.70
N GLU A 127 51.45 18.59 26.24
CA GLU A 127 52.23 18.12 27.37
C GLU A 127 53.72 17.99 27.02
N THR A 128 54.04 17.36 25.88
CA THR A 128 55.43 17.25 25.41
C THR A 128 56.07 18.63 25.11
N VAL A 129 55.33 19.57 24.53
CA VAL A 129 55.80 20.97 24.37
C VAL A 129 56.08 21.62 25.73
N TYR A 130 55.19 21.46 26.70
CA TYR A 130 55.37 21.98 28.05
C TYR A 130 56.57 21.34 28.78
N GLU A 131 56.78 20.03 28.63
CA GLU A 131 57.98 19.35 29.14
C GLU A 131 59.26 19.92 28.52
N TYR A 132 59.29 20.17 27.21
CA TYR A 132 60.43 20.80 26.54
C TYR A 132 60.66 22.24 27.04
N GLU A 133 59.61 23.03 27.24
CA GLU A 133 59.71 24.39 27.80
C GLU A 133 60.27 24.38 29.23
N VAL A 134 59.82 23.46 30.08
CA VAL A 134 60.31 23.28 31.46
C VAL A 134 61.76 22.80 31.47
N GLN A 135 62.12 21.80 30.66
CA GLN A 135 63.50 21.31 30.53
C GLN A 135 64.46 22.40 30.01
N PHE A 136 64.00 23.27 29.10
CA PHE A 136 64.77 24.39 28.58
C PHE A 136 64.99 25.47 29.64
N HIS A 137 63.95 25.81 30.42
CA HIS A 137 64.07 26.71 31.56
C HIS A 137 65.02 26.15 32.61
N GLN A 138 64.89 24.87 32.97
CA GLN A 138 65.74 24.24 33.98
C GLN A 138 67.22 24.22 33.55
N ARG A 139 67.53 23.97 32.27
CA ARG A 139 68.89 24.10 31.72
C ARG A 139 69.39 25.55 31.81
N SER A 140 68.56 26.51 31.41
CA SER A 140 68.90 27.94 31.46
C SER A 140 69.17 28.43 32.89
N GLU A 141 68.46 27.91 33.89
CA GLU A 141 68.71 28.22 35.30
C GLU A 141 69.97 27.52 35.84
N GLN A 142 70.25 26.28 35.43
CA GLN A 142 71.51 25.60 35.76
C GLN A 142 72.72 26.34 35.22
N GLU A 143 72.69 26.82 33.97
CA GLU A 143 73.76 27.65 33.39
C GLU A 143 73.93 28.97 34.17
N ARG A 144 72.83 29.67 34.49
CA ARG A 144 72.88 30.90 35.32
C ARG A 144 73.47 30.62 36.71
N ALA A 145 73.14 29.50 37.33
CA ALA A 145 73.68 29.10 38.63
C ALA A 145 75.19 28.82 38.56
N GLN A 146 75.66 28.11 37.53
CA GLN A 146 77.08 27.88 37.28
C GLN A 146 77.84 29.20 37.05
N TRP A 147 77.30 30.11 36.24
CA TRP A 147 77.88 31.44 36.01
C TRP A 147 77.94 32.31 37.28
N ASN A 148 76.94 32.22 38.16
CA ASN A 148 76.96 32.91 39.45
C ASN A 148 78.01 32.28 40.39
N GLN A 149 78.08 30.96 40.50
CA GLN A 149 79.10 30.26 41.30
C GLN A 149 80.54 30.59 40.83
N TYR A 150 80.77 30.68 39.52
CA TYR A 150 82.04 31.11 38.95
C TYR A 150 82.38 32.58 39.29
N ARG A 151 81.38 33.48 39.23
CA ARG A 151 81.55 34.88 39.65
C ARG A 151 81.89 34.98 41.13
N GLU A 152 81.15 34.28 42.00
CA GLU A 152 81.40 34.23 43.44
C GLU A 152 82.78 33.64 43.78
N ALA A 153 83.27 32.68 42.98
CA ALA A 153 84.63 32.16 43.12
C ALA A 153 85.68 33.22 42.80
N MET A 154 85.56 33.92 41.67
CA MET A 154 86.44 35.03 41.31
C MET A 154 86.36 36.21 42.30
N GLU A 155 85.18 36.54 42.82
CA GLU A 155 85.01 37.56 43.86
C GLU A 155 85.66 37.14 45.19
N ARG A 156 85.58 35.86 45.56
CA ARG A 156 86.30 35.31 46.73
C ARG A 156 87.82 35.32 46.53
N GLU A 157 88.33 34.92 45.38
CA GLU A 157 89.77 34.99 45.08
C GLU A 157 90.28 36.43 45.07
N MET A 158 89.53 37.36 44.48
CA MET A 158 89.83 38.81 44.55
C MET A 158 89.74 39.36 45.99
N GLY A 159 88.84 38.84 46.83
CA GLY A 159 88.75 39.18 48.25
C GLY A 159 89.93 38.65 49.07
N ASP A 160 90.37 37.41 48.79
CA ASP A 160 91.53 36.78 49.39
C ASP A 160 92.84 37.46 48.99
N LEU A 161 93.00 37.83 47.73
CA LEU A 161 94.16 38.59 47.24
C LEU A 161 94.22 39.98 47.89
N ARG A 162 93.07 40.63 48.14
CA ARG A 162 93.00 41.88 48.93
C ARG A 162 93.37 41.65 50.40
N ARG A 163 92.90 40.58 51.04
CA ARG A 163 93.27 40.24 52.44
C ARG A 163 94.77 39.98 52.58
N ARG A 164 95.36 39.18 51.69
CA ARG A 164 96.81 38.91 51.63
C ARG A 164 97.66 40.16 51.34
N LEU A 165 97.08 41.21 50.75
CA LEU A 165 97.72 42.53 50.58
C LEU A 165 97.62 43.42 51.83
N THR A 166 96.83 43.01 52.83
CA THR A 166 96.53 43.79 54.05
C THR A 166 97.10 43.13 55.32
N GLU A 167 97.14 41.80 55.38
CA GLU A 167 97.52 40.99 56.56
C GLU A 167 99.04 40.74 56.63
N GLY A 168 99.82 41.83 56.64
CA GLY A 168 101.27 41.81 56.41
C GLY A 168 102.18 42.16 57.59
N GLN A 169 101.80 41.92 58.87
CA GLN A 169 102.69 42.21 60.01
C GLN A 169 102.42 41.42 61.31
N GLU A 170 103.53 41.08 61.99
CA GLU A 170 103.73 40.88 63.44
C GLU A 170 103.11 39.66 64.18
N GLU A 171 103.89 38.56 64.14
CA GLU A 171 104.50 37.79 65.26
C GLU A 171 103.71 37.31 66.51
N GLU A 172 104.24 36.23 67.09
CA GLU A 172 103.64 35.37 68.11
C GLU A 172 103.88 35.85 69.55
N ASN A 173 102.95 35.57 70.47
CA ASN A 173 103.21 35.63 71.90
C ASN A 173 102.45 34.51 72.66
N LEU A 174 103.16 33.76 73.51
CA LEU A 174 102.62 32.53 74.12
C LEU A 174 101.60 32.78 75.25
N GLU A 175 101.49 34.01 75.75
CA GLU A 175 100.42 34.40 76.69
C GLU A 175 99.09 34.63 75.94
N ASP A 176 99.14 35.02 74.66
CA ASP A 176 97.96 35.01 73.81
C ASP A 176 97.48 33.59 73.54
N GLU A 177 98.33 32.57 73.36
CA GLU A 177 97.85 31.21 73.04
C GLU A 177 96.83 30.66 74.06
N MET A 178 97.01 30.92 75.36
CA MET A 178 96.08 30.43 76.37
C MET A 178 94.78 31.27 76.43
N LYS A 179 94.88 32.58 76.20
CA LYS A 179 93.72 33.49 76.14
C LYS A 179 92.93 33.29 74.84
N LYS A 180 93.62 33.09 73.73
CA LYS A 180 93.15 32.68 72.40
C LYS A 180 92.53 31.30 72.44
N ALA A 181 93.05 30.32 73.17
CA ALA A 181 92.36 29.04 73.36
C ALA A 181 90.98 29.21 74.05
N GLN A 182 90.85 30.18 74.96
CA GLN A 182 89.59 30.47 75.65
C GLN A 182 88.65 31.36 74.81
N GLU A 183 89.16 32.39 74.14
CA GLU A 183 88.42 33.24 73.21
C GLU A 183 88.01 32.48 71.94
N ASP A 184 88.83 31.56 71.44
CA ASP A 184 88.48 30.67 70.34
C ASP A 184 87.51 29.59 70.82
N ALA A 185 87.55 29.14 72.08
CA ALA A 185 86.47 28.32 72.64
C ALA A 185 85.15 29.09 72.84
N GLU A 186 85.18 30.42 72.94
CA GLU A 186 83.97 31.28 72.92
C GLU A 186 83.52 31.64 71.50
N LYS A 187 84.43 31.93 70.55
CA LYS A 187 84.11 32.09 69.12
C LYS A 187 83.58 30.80 68.51
N LEU A 188 84.19 29.66 68.85
CA LEU A 188 83.67 28.34 68.48
C LEU A 188 82.28 28.16 69.07
N ARG A 189 82.02 28.51 70.34
CA ARG A 189 80.64 28.46 70.86
C ARG A 189 79.69 29.46 70.17
N SER A 190 80.14 30.66 69.79
CA SER A 190 79.32 31.63 69.06
C SER A 190 79.06 31.28 67.59
N VAL A 191 79.79 30.33 67.02
CA VAL A 191 79.56 29.77 65.68
C VAL A 191 78.82 28.43 65.76
N VAL A 192 79.28 27.54 66.65
CA VAL A 192 78.72 26.21 66.88
C VAL A 192 77.31 26.26 67.46
N MET A 193 76.99 27.14 68.42
CA MET A 193 75.61 27.20 68.93
C MET A 193 74.59 27.64 67.87
N PRO A 194 74.83 28.69 67.04
CA PRO A 194 73.99 28.96 65.88
C PRO A 194 73.94 27.79 64.89
N MET A 195 75.07 27.12 64.61
CA MET A 195 75.08 25.93 63.75
C MET A 195 74.30 24.74 64.36
N GLU A 196 74.31 24.54 65.68
CA GLU A 196 73.53 23.50 66.36
C GLU A 196 72.03 23.82 66.35
N GLN A 197 71.66 25.10 66.54
CA GLN A 197 70.30 25.60 66.39
C GLN A 197 69.81 25.48 64.95
N GLU A 198 70.67 25.78 63.97
CA GLU A 198 70.36 25.64 62.55
C GLU A 198 70.30 24.16 62.13
N ILE A 199 71.21 23.30 62.60
CA ILE A 199 71.16 21.83 62.38
C ILE A 199 69.91 21.22 62.99
N THR A 200 69.46 21.68 64.17
CA THR A 200 68.21 21.19 64.78
C THR A 200 66.97 21.73 64.06
N ALA A 201 66.97 22.99 63.62
CA ALA A 201 65.92 23.55 62.76
C ALA A 201 65.85 22.87 61.38
N LEU A 202 66.98 22.60 60.75
CA LEU A 202 67.08 21.87 59.48
C LEU A 202 66.62 20.42 59.63
N LYS A 203 66.95 19.73 60.73
CA LYS A 203 66.41 18.39 61.04
C LYS A 203 64.88 18.42 61.20
N ALA A 204 64.32 19.41 61.91
CA ALA A 204 62.88 19.55 62.05
C ALA A 204 62.17 19.91 60.72
N ARG A 205 62.83 20.68 59.85
CA ARG A 205 62.36 20.97 58.48
C ARG A 205 62.48 19.74 57.56
N LEU A 206 63.48 18.90 57.75
CA LEU A 206 63.65 17.65 57.01
C LEU A 206 62.55 16.65 57.39
N THR A 207 62.31 16.40 58.68
CA THR A 207 61.24 15.47 59.10
C THR A 207 59.85 15.95 58.66
N THR A 208 59.56 17.26 58.73
CA THR A 208 58.29 17.81 58.21
C THR A 208 58.19 17.85 56.69
N ALA A 209 59.30 17.73 55.96
CA ALA A 209 59.29 17.47 54.52
C ALA A 209 59.08 15.99 54.21
N GLU A 210 59.78 15.09 54.91
CA GLU A 210 59.62 13.63 54.80
C GLU A 210 58.18 13.18 55.10
N ASP A 211 57.55 13.72 56.14
CA ASP A 211 56.17 13.38 56.49
C ASP A 211 55.16 13.91 55.46
N ARG A 212 55.43 15.07 54.85
CA ARG A 212 54.67 15.58 53.70
C ARG A 212 54.82 14.71 52.45
N VAL A 213 56.03 14.19 52.18
CA VAL A 213 56.25 13.26 51.07
C VAL A 213 55.43 11.98 51.29
N LYS A 214 55.50 11.38 52.50
CA LYS A 214 54.69 10.19 52.85
C LYS A 214 53.18 10.45 52.72
N GLU A 215 52.70 11.64 53.10
CA GLU A 215 51.29 12.02 52.97
C GLU A 215 50.85 12.16 51.50
N LEU A 216 51.68 12.78 50.66
CA LEU A 216 51.44 12.89 49.21
C LEU A 216 51.51 11.53 48.51
N GLU A 217 52.48 10.68 48.87
CA GLU A 217 52.57 9.29 48.40
C GLU A 217 51.33 8.49 48.78
N ALA A 218 50.90 8.56 50.06
CA ALA A 218 49.69 7.88 50.53
C ALA A 218 48.40 8.41 49.89
N SER A 219 48.36 9.70 49.52
CA SER A 219 47.25 10.28 48.75
C SER A 219 47.25 9.75 47.31
N LYS A 220 48.40 9.78 46.63
CA LYS A 220 48.52 9.34 45.23
C LYS A 220 48.31 7.83 45.07
N VAL A 221 48.69 7.01 46.06
CA VAL A 221 48.36 5.58 46.10
C VAL A 221 46.85 5.35 46.24
N LYS A 222 46.12 6.16 47.01
CA LYS A 222 44.65 6.06 47.09
C LYS A 222 43.97 6.46 45.79
N GLU A 223 44.45 7.54 45.16
CA GLU A 223 43.96 8.05 43.88
C GLU A 223 44.14 7.01 42.76
N LEU A 224 45.35 6.46 42.59
CA LEU A 224 45.64 5.39 41.63
C LEU A 224 44.80 4.12 41.89
N ASN A 225 44.55 3.78 43.15
CA ASN A 225 43.71 2.63 43.50
C ASN A 225 42.21 2.89 43.21
N HIS A 226 41.74 4.13 43.33
CA HIS A 226 40.38 4.49 42.92
C HIS A 226 40.19 4.41 41.40
N VAL A 227 41.17 4.91 40.63
CA VAL A 227 41.20 4.77 39.16
C VAL A 227 41.24 3.30 38.76
N LEU A 228 42.05 2.47 39.44
CA LEU A 228 42.13 1.04 39.18
C LEU A 228 40.78 0.30 39.37
N GLU A 229 40.01 0.64 40.40
CA GLU A 229 38.70 -0.01 40.59
C GLU A 229 37.63 0.52 39.61
N ALA A 230 37.75 1.76 39.14
CA ALA A 230 36.92 2.29 38.05
C ALA A 230 37.22 1.55 36.73
N GLU A 231 38.49 1.41 36.37
CA GLU A 231 38.95 0.63 35.21
C GLU A 231 38.49 -0.83 35.26
N LYS A 232 38.55 -1.48 36.44
CA LYS A 232 37.98 -2.83 36.62
C LYS A 232 36.48 -2.88 36.36
N SER A 233 35.71 -1.88 36.81
CA SER A 233 34.27 -1.81 36.55
C SER A 233 34.00 -1.66 35.06
N CYS A 234 34.61 -0.68 34.40
CA CYS A 234 34.49 -0.45 32.96
C CYS A 234 34.88 -1.70 32.15
N ARG A 235 35.93 -2.41 32.58
CA ARG A 235 36.30 -3.70 32.01
C ARG A 235 35.21 -4.76 32.18
N THR A 236 34.62 -4.92 33.36
CA THR A 236 33.52 -5.90 33.56
C THR A 236 32.27 -5.55 32.75
N ASP A 237 31.99 -4.26 32.58
CA ASP A 237 30.89 -3.79 31.71
C ASP A 237 31.19 -4.09 30.24
N LEU A 238 32.42 -3.87 29.77
CA LEU A 238 32.88 -4.26 28.42
C LEU A 238 32.84 -5.78 28.21
N GLU A 239 33.27 -6.58 29.18
CA GLU A 239 33.17 -8.05 29.12
C GLU A 239 31.70 -8.52 29.03
N MET A 240 30.78 -7.83 29.71
CA MET A 240 29.33 -8.05 29.59
C MET A 240 28.79 -7.63 28.21
N TYR A 241 29.16 -6.46 27.68
CA TYR A 241 28.74 -6.04 26.32
C TYR A 241 29.26 -7.01 25.26
N VAL A 242 30.51 -7.46 25.36
CA VAL A 242 31.09 -8.47 24.46
C VAL A 242 30.35 -9.81 24.58
N ALA A 243 29.92 -10.22 25.78
CA ALA A 243 29.08 -11.42 25.94
C ALA A 243 27.72 -11.26 25.24
N VAL A 244 27.02 -10.15 25.45
CA VAL A 244 25.72 -9.85 24.81
C VAL A 244 25.84 -9.81 23.29
N LEU A 245 26.85 -9.13 22.75
CA LEU A 245 27.10 -9.05 21.31
C LEU A 245 27.40 -10.44 20.70
N ASN A 246 28.12 -11.31 21.41
CA ASN A 246 28.33 -12.69 20.96
C ASN A 246 27.05 -13.53 21.00
N THR A 247 26.17 -13.33 21.99
CA THR A 247 24.85 -13.98 22.00
C THR A 247 23.96 -13.50 20.85
N GLN A 248 23.87 -12.18 20.63
CA GLN A 248 23.14 -11.59 19.50
C GLN A 248 23.67 -12.11 18.16
N LYS A 249 24.99 -12.21 18.00
CA LYS A 249 25.63 -12.81 16.83
C LYS A 249 25.23 -14.27 16.62
N SER A 250 25.16 -15.09 17.67
CA SER A 250 24.69 -16.48 17.56
C SER A 250 23.26 -16.55 17.03
N VAL A 251 22.35 -15.78 17.65
CA VAL A 251 20.93 -15.73 17.24
C VAL A 251 20.79 -15.31 15.78
N LEU A 252 21.48 -14.24 15.35
CA LEU A 252 21.47 -13.79 13.97
C LEU A 252 22.08 -14.81 12.99
N GLN A 253 23.08 -15.59 13.41
CA GLN A 253 23.61 -16.68 12.60
C GLN A 253 22.63 -17.87 12.50
N GLU A 254 21.93 -18.21 13.59
CA GLU A 254 20.90 -19.25 13.64
C GLU A 254 19.67 -18.88 12.79
N ASP A 255 19.18 -17.65 12.87
CA ASP A 255 18.10 -17.14 12.02
C ASP A 255 18.52 -17.09 10.54
N ALA A 256 19.74 -16.64 10.24
CA ALA A 256 20.28 -16.68 8.88
C ALA A 256 20.45 -18.11 8.35
N GLU A 257 20.69 -19.11 9.22
CA GLU A 257 20.68 -20.52 8.86
C GLU A 257 19.26 -21.07 8.64
N LYS A 258 18.30 -20.64 9.45
CA LYS A 258 16.89 -21.02 9.35
C LYS A 258 16.28 -20.51 8.04
N LEU A 259 16.47 -19.23 7.73
CA LEU A 259 16.05 -18.62 6.45
C LEU A 259 16.72 -19.31 5.24
N ARG A 260 17.99 -19.70 5.35
CA ARG A 260 18.66 -20.50 4.31
C ARG A 260 18.01 -21.88 4.12
N LYS A 261 17.63 -22.57 5.20
CA LYS A 261 16.95 -23.88 5.14
C LYS A 261 15.55 -23.75 4.53
N GLU A 262 14.80 -22.73 4.93
CA GLU A 262 13.45 -22.42 4.40
C GLU A 262 13.51 -22.08 2.90
N LEU A 263 14.49 -21.27 2.46
CA LEU A 263 14.72 -21.00 1.03
C LEU A 263 15.06 -22.26 0.23
N HIS A 264 15.88 -23.18 0.78
CA HIS A 264 16.18 -24.46 0.13
C HIS A 264 14.93 -25.35 0.00
N GLU A 265 14.03 -25.36 0.99
CA GLU A 265 12.74 -26.05 0.87
C GLU A 265 11.84 -25.46 -0.21
N VAL A 266 11.75 -24.13 -0.31
CA VAL A 266 10.95 -23.45 -1.33
C VAL A 266 11.49 -23.75 -2.74
N CYS A 267 12.81 -23.64 -2.93
CA CYS A 267 13.46 -24.03 -4.19
C CYS A 267 13.23 -25.50 -4.53
N HIS A 268 13.28 -26.41 -3.55
CA HIS A 268 13.01 -27.83 -3.76
C HIS A 268 11.55 -28.10 -4.17
N LYS A 269 10.58 -27.43 -3.54
CA LYS A 269 9.15 -27.51 -3.90
C LYS A 269 8.91 -26.99 -5.32
N LEU A 270 9.49 -25.85 -5.68
CA LEU A 270 9.38 -25.27 -7.02
C LEU A 270 10.00 -26.17 -8.11
N GLU A 271 11.17 -26.77 -7.86
CA GLU A 271 11.78 -27.71 -8.81
C GLU A 271 10.98 -29.03 -8.92
N LEU A 272 10.30 -29.46 -7.84
CA LEU A 272 9.38 -30.61 -7.86
C LEU A 272 8.10 -30.31 -8.65
N GLU A 273 7.47 -29.15 -8.46
CA GLU A 273 6.32 -28.69 -9.26
C GLU A 273 6.69 -28.56 -10.73
N ARG A 274 7.86 -27.99 -11.04
CA ARG A 274 8.40 -27.91 -12.40
C ARG A 274 8.60 -29.29 -13.03
N GLN A 275 9.07 -30.28 -12.26
CA GLN A 275 9.15 -31.68 -12.72
C GLN A 275 7.76 -32.28 -12.98
N GLN A 276 6.79 -32.06 -12.10
CA GLN A 276 5.40 -32.52 -12.27
C GLN A 276 4.74 -31.88 -13.50
N HIS A 277 4.91 -30.57 -13.69
CA HIS A 277 4.43 -29.86 -14.88
C HIS A 277 5.04 -30.42 -16.17
N ASN A 278 6.35 -30.68 -16.20
CA ASN A 278 7.01 -31.30 -17.36
C ASN A 278 6.52 -32.74 -17.61
N GLN A 279 6.26 -33.52 -16.57
CA GLN A 279 5.64 -34.84 -16.70
C GLN A 279 4.23 -34.76 -17.29
N LEU A 280 3.39 -33.84 -16.79
CA LEU A 280 2.04 -33.60 -17.29
C LEU A 280 2.04 -33.10 -18.75
N LYS A 281 2.96 -32.21 -19.10
CA LYS A 281 3.18 -31.74 -20.48
C LYS A 281 3.53 -32.91 -21.41
N HIS A 282 4.39 -33.83 -20.98
CA HIS A 282 4.73 -35.02 -21.76
C HIS A 282 3.60 -36.06 -21.84
N THR A 283 2.75 -36.22 -20.81
CA THR A 283 1.57 -37.09 -20.92
C THR A 283 0.51 -36.49 -21.84
N TRP A 284 0.30 -35.17 -21.77
CA TRP A 284 -0.62 -34.46 -22.67
C TRP A 284 -0.13 -34.50 -24.12
N GLN A 285 1.17 -34.30 -24.37
CA GLN A 285 1.77 -34.48 -25.71
C GLN A 285 1.49 -35.87 -26.27
N ARG A 286 1.78 -36.94 -25.51
CA ARG A 286 1.50 -38.32 -25.96
C ARG A 286 0.00 -38.59 -26.20
N ALA A 287 -0.88 -38.02 -25.38
CA ALA A 287 -2.32 -38.16 -25.58
C ALA A 287 -2.80 -37.46 -26.86
N ASN A 288 -2.24 -36.28 -27.17
CA ASN A 288 -2.49 -35.54 -28.41
C ASN A 288 -1.90 -36.29 -29.62
N ASP A 289 -0.67 -36.79 -29.54
CA ASP A 289 -0.04 -37.62 -30.58
C ASP A 289 -0.89 -38.87 -30.89
N GLN A 290 -1.42 -39.54 -29.85
CA GLN A 290 -2.33 -40.69 -29.96
C GLN A 290 -3.69 -40.32 -30.56
N PHE A 291 -4.24 -39.15 -30.24
CA PHE A 291 -5.47 -38.64 -30.86
C PHE A 291 -5.26 -38.33 -32.34
N LEU A 292 -4.17 -37.65 -32.69
CA LEU A 292 -3.80 -37.37 -34.07
C LEU A 292 -3.46 -38.66 -34.84
N GLU A 293 -2.88 -39.68 -34.20
CA GLU A 293 -2.65 -40.99 -34.81
C GLU A 293 -3.96 -41.77 -35.02
N SER A 294 -4.89 -41.78 -34.06
CA SER A 294 -6.19 -42.45 -34.22
C SER A 294 -7.07 -41.75 -35.27
N GLN A 295 -7.05 -40.42 -35.35
CA GLN A 295 -7.69 -39.65 -36.43
C GLN A 295 -7.06 -39.99 -37.81
N ARG A 296 -5.72 -40.05 -37.90
CA ARG A 296 -5.00 -40.47 -39.12
C ARG A 296 -5.21 -41.96 -39.47
N LEU A 297 -5.61 -42.81 -38.52
CA LEU A 297 -6.03 -44.18 -38.79
C LEU A 297 -7.47 -44.20 -39.32
N LEU A 298 -8.39 -43.50 -38.66
CA LEU A 298 -9.79 -43.37 -39.05
C LEU A 298 -9.95 -42.79 -40.48
N MET A 299 -9.16 -41.76 -40.84
CA MET A 299 -9.16 -41.24 -42.22
C MET A 299 -8.71 -42.29 -43.24
N ARG A 300 -7.75 -43.15 -42.90
CA ARG A 300 -7.32 -44.26 -43.80
C ARG A 300 -8.35 -45.37 -43.87
N ASP A 301 -9.09 -45.63 -42.79
CA ASP A 301 -10.21 -46.58 -42.80
C ASP A 301 -11.41 -46.05 -43.60
N MET A 302 -11.69 -44.74 -43.51
CA MET A 302 -12.69 -44.07 -44.36
C MET A 302 -12.31 -44.20 -45.84
N GLN A 303 -11.07 -43.82 -46.21
CA GLN A 303 -10.55 -43.97 -47.58
C GLN A 303 -10.57 -45.43 -48.08
N ARG A 304 -10.29 -46.39 -47.18
CA ARG A 304 -10.38 -47.84 -47.47
C ARG A 304 -11.82 -48.25 -47.78
N ILE A 305 -12.80 -47.76 -47.02
CA ILE A 305 -14.23 -48.03 -47.26
C ILE A 305 -14.70 -47.35 -48.55
N GLU A 306 -14.35 -46.09 -48.77
CA GLU A 306 -14.63 -45.33 -49.99
C GLU A 306 -14.10 -46.07 -51.23
N SER A 307 -12.91 -46.68 -51.17
CA SER A 307 -12.33 -47.47 -52.27
C SER A 307 -13.08 -48.76 -52.63
N VAL A 308 -14.05 -49.19 -51.81
CA VAL A 308 -14.88 -50.39 -52.03
C VAL A 308 -16.32 -50.02 -52.47
N LEU A 309 -16.71 -48.75 -52.36
CA LEU A 309 -18.00 -48.26 -52.85
C LEU A 309 -18.04 -48.20 -54.39
N SER A 310 -19.22 -48.41 -54.97
CA SER A 310 -19.43 -48.14 -56.40
C SER A 310 -19.50 -46.63 -56.67
N SER A 311 -19.21 -46.21 -57.91
CA SER A 311 -19.14 -44.79 -58.29
C SER A 311 -20.43 -44.00 -58.01
N GLU A 312 -21.60 -44.63 -58.13
CA GLU A 312 -22.88 -43.99 -57.78
C GLU A 312 -23.10 -43.88 -56.27
N GLN A 313 -22.55 -44.81 -55.48
CA GLN A 313 -22.58 -44.71 -54.01
C GLN A 313 -21.61 -43.63 -53.50
N LEU A 314 -20.42 -43.51 -54.11
CA LEU A 314 -19.50 -42.40 -53.86
C LEU A 314 -20.19 -41.06 -54.18
N ARG A 315 -20.85 -40.94 -55.33
CA ARG A 315 -21.59 -39.72 -55.72
C ARG A 315 -22.65 -39.34 -54.68
N GLN A 316 -23.40 -40.31 -54.16
CA GLN A 316 -24.41 -40.09 -53.12
C GLN A 316 -23.80 -39.74 -51.76
N VAL A 317 -22.65 -40.31 -51.40
CA VAL A 317 -21.92 -39.94 -50.16
C VAL A 317 -21.35 -38.52 -50.27
N GLU A 318 -20.82 -38.11 -51.42
CA GLU A 318 -20.34 -36.74 -51.64
C GLU A 318 -21.50 -35.72 -51.62
N GLU A 319 -22.64 -36.08 -52.21
CA GLU A 319 -23.87 -35.27 -52.22
C GLU A 319 -24.46 -35.10 -50.81
N ILE A 320 -24.33 -36.12 -49.95
CA ILE A 320 -24.68 -36.04 -48.51
C ILE A 320 -23.65 -35.18 -47.77
N LYS A 321 -22.34 -35.47 -47.86
CA LYS A 321 -21.27 -34.67 -47.20
C LYS A 321 -21.41 -33.17 -47.51
N LYS A 322 -21.71 -32.83 -48.76
CA LYS A 322 -21.90 -31.44 -49.20
C LYS A 322 -23.16 -30.82 -48.61
N LYS A 323 -24.26 -31.57 -48.51
CA LYS A 323 -25.49 -31.11 -47.86
C LYS A 323 -25.29 -30.91 -46.35
N ASP A 324 -24.57 -31.82 -45.69
CA ASP A 324 -24.26 -31.72 -44.26
C ASP A 324 -23.38 -30.47 -43.99
N GLN A 325 -22.39 -30.20 -44.87
CA GLN A 325 -21.59 -28.96 -44.83
C GLN A 325 -22.43 -27.69 -45.07
N GLU A 326 -23.38 -27.71 -46.00
CA GLU A 326 -24.31 -26.60 -46.24
C GLU A 326 -25.30 -26.38 -45.07
N GLU A 327 -25.56 -27.41 -44.25
CA GLU A 327 -26.34 -27.29 -43.02
C GLU A 327 -25.47 -26.77 -41.86
N ASP A 328 -24.24 -27.28 -41.67
CA ASP A 328 -23.25 -26.77 -40.69
C ASP A 328 -22.93 -25.27 -40.91
N GLU A 329 -22.62 -24.85 -42.15
CA GLU A 329 -22.34 -23.45 -42.46
C GLU A 329 -23.55 -22.56 -42.17
N LYS A 330 -24.75 -23.07 -42.42
CA LYS A 330 -26.00 -22.35 -42.17
C LYS A 330 -26.33 -22.25 -40.69
N GLU A 331 -26.06 -23.28 -39.88
CA GLU A 331 -26.19 -23.21 -38.42
C GLU A 331 -25.21 -22.17 -37.83
N ARG A 332 -23.96 -22.14 -38.31
CA ARG A 332 -22.98 -21.13 -37.90
C ARG A 332 -23.39 -19.71 -38.32
N LEU A 333 -23.98 -19.55 -39.51
CA LEU A 333 -24.54 -18.27 -39.95
C LEU A 333 -25.74 -17.83 -39.10
N SER A 334 -26.65 -18.74 -38.71
CA SER A 334 -27.72 -18.39 -37.75
C SER A 334 -27.17 -18.01 -36.38
N GLN A 335 -26.17 -18.73 -35.87
CA GLN A 335 -25.56 -18.46 -34.57
C GLN A 335 -24.80 -17.13 -34.53
N VAL A 336 -24.19 -16.71 -35.65
CA VAL A 336 -23.62 -15.35 -35.81
C VAL A 336 -24.72 -14.29 -35.92
N ASN A 337 -25.83 -14.57 -36.62
CA ASN A 337 -26.94 -13.63 -36.72
C ASN A 337 -27.68 -13.44 -35.38
N GLU A 338 -27.87 -14.50 -34.57
CA GLU A 338 -28.44 -14.41 -33.23
C GLU A 338 -27.59 -13.51 -32.32
N LEU A 339 -26.26 -13.67 -32.35
CA LEU A 339 -25.32 -12.77 -31.67
C LEU A 339 -25.36 -11.32 -32.18
N HIS A 340 -25.80 -11.10 -33.43
CA HIS A 340 -25.88 -9.77 -34.03
C HIS A 340 -27.25 -9.09 -33.79
N GLU A 341 -28.32 -9.86 -33.56
CA GLU A 341 -29.65 -9.33 -33.21
C GLU A 341 -29.78 -8.97 -31.71
N GLU A 342 -29.01 -9.59 -30.80
CA GLU A 342 -29.01 -9.18 -29.38
C GLU A 342 -28.33 -7.81 -29.13
N ASP A 343 -27.43 -7.35 -30.01
CA ASP A 343 -26.74 -6.04 -29.91
C ASP A 343 -27.39 -4.93 -30.77
N GLY A 344 -28.65 -5.12 -31.18
CA GLY A 344 -29.40 -4.20 -32.05
C GLY A 344 -29.89 -2.90 -31.40
N GLY A 345 -29.01 -2.14 -30.72
CA GLY A 345 -29.39 -1.05 -29.80
C GLY A 345 -28.61 0.28 -29.89
N ASP A 346 -28.93 1.10 -30.89
CA ASP A 346 -28.77 2.58 -30.92
C ASP A 346 -27.41 3.24 -31.30
N ASN A 347 -27.26 3.51 -32.61
CA ASN A 347 -26.62 4.67 -33.28
C ASN A 347 -25.15 5.13 -33.03
N THR A 348 -24.42 5.27 -34.15
CA THR A 348 -23.29 6.22 -34.45
C THR A 348 -21.97 6.08 -33.68
N GLU A 349 -20.78 6.38 -34.23
CA GLU A 349 -20.32 6.98 -35.51
C GLU A 349 -19.10 6.18 -36.06
N PRO A 350 -18.55 6.43 -37.28
CA PRO A 350 -17.57 5.54 -37.89
C PRO A 350 -16.13 5.74 -37.39
N LEU A 351 -15.43 4.62 -37.17
CA LEU A 351 -13.97 4.56 -37.06
C LEU A 351 -13.44 3.57 -38.10
N ASP A 352 -12.57 4.03 -38.99
CA ASP A 352 -11.80 3.18 -39.88
C ASP A 352 -10.78 2.35 -39.08
N ASP A 353 -10.87 1.02 -39.11
CA ASP A 353 -9.65 0.21 -39.17
C ASP A 353 -9.81 -1.14 -39.90
N MET A 354 -9.25 -1.18 -41.10
CA MET A 354 -8.41 -2.27 -41.63
C MET A 354 -8.86 -3.74 -41.45
N PHE A 355 -9.67 -4.25 -42.40
CA PHE A 355 -9.54 -5.65 -42.85
C PHE A 355 -9.81 -5.84 -44.35
N LEU A 356 -8.80 -5.55 -45.19
CA LEU A 356 -8.79 -5.96 -46.59
C LEU A 356 -8.20 -7.37 -46.73
N GLY A 357 -9.06 -8.37 -46.84
CA GLY A 357 -8.66 -9.70 -47.30
C GLY A 357 -8.23 -9.66 -48.76
N LEU A 358 -7.01 -10.13 -49.06
CA LEU A 358 -6.56 -10.38 -50.44
C LEU A 358 -6.70 -11.87 -50.76
N SER A 359 -7.32 -12.15 -51.90
CA SER A 359 -7.64 -13.51 -52.36
C SER A 359 -6.38 -14.34 -52.65
N VAL A 360 -6.45 -15.62 -52.32
CA VAL A 360 -5.52 -16.64 -52.84
C VAL A 360 -6.04 -17.14 -54.18
N GLU A 361 -5.23 -17.01 -55.23
CA GLU A 361 -5.27 -17.90 -56.39
C GLU A 361 -3.87 -18.45 -56.66
N GLU A 362 -3.83 -19.72 -57.08
CA GLU A 362 -2.65 -20.48 -57.51
C GLU A 362 -2.20 -20.07 -58.94
N PRO A 363 -1.03 -20.50 -59.48
CA PRO A 363 -0.47 -21.85 -59.35
C PRO A 363 1.07 -22.02 -59.28
N HIS A 364 1.47 -23.29 -59.17
CA HIS A 364 2.85 -23.78 -59.22
C HIS A 364 3.67 -23.30 -60.44
N ALA A 365 4.95 -22.96 -60.19
CA ALA A 365 6.02 -23.04 -61.18
C ALA A 365 7.36 -23.46 -60.53
N ASP A 366 7.85 -24.59 -61.03
CA ASP A 366 9.00 -25.42 -60.66
C ASP A 366 10.41 -24.80 -60.42
N HIS A 367 11.24 -25.61 -59.72
CA HIS A 367 12.72 -25.77 -59.84
C HIS A 367 13.77 -24.88 -59.10
N SER A 368 14.80 -25.59 -58.60
CA SER A 368 16.25 -25.24 -58.59
C SER A 368 16.88 -24.29 -57.55
N ALA A 369 17.27 -24.88 -56.41
CA ALA A 369 18.65 -25.00 -55.89
C ALA A 369 19.71 -23.84 -55.96
N HIS A 370 20.37 -23.65 -54.80
CA HIS A 370 21.70 -23.04 -54.54
C HIS A 370 21.92 -21.52 -54.76
N GLY A 371 22.62 -20.89 -53.79
CA GLY A 371 23.11 -19.49 -53.83
C GLY A 371 22.75 -18.73 -52.55
N SER A 372 23.56 -18.70 -51.48
CA SER A 372 24.89 -18.07 -51.31
C SER A 372 24.84 -16.62 -50.79
N MET A 373 24.72 -16.50 -49.47
CA MET A 373 25.55 -15.67 -48.57
C MET A 373 25.86 -14.18 -48.88
N HIS A 374 25.73 -13.36 -47.82
CA HIS A 374 26.46 -12.10 -47.57
C HIS A 374 26.13 -10.88 -48.46
N SER A 375 26.29 -9.62 -48.03
CA SER A 375 26.53 -8.99 -46.72
C SER A 375 26.23 -7.48 -46.85
N LEU A 376 26.13 -6.71 -45.75
CA LEU A 376 26.95 -5.50 -45.51
C LEU A 376 26.51 -4.74 -44.24
N ASP A 377 27.45 -4.63 -43.29
CA ASP A 377 27.95 -3.36 -42.72
C ASP A 377 29.40 -3.66 -42.23
N THR A 378 30.50 -2.99 -42.60
CA THR A 378 30.83 -1.56 -42.85
C THR A 378 31.00 -0.77 -41.54
N GLU A 379 32.18 -0.26 -41.13
CA GLU A 379 33.60 -0.41 -41.50
C GLU A 379 34.47 0.20 -40.33
N VAL A 380 35.81 0.25 -40.17
CA VAL A 380 37.04 -0.10 -40.96
C VAL A 380 38.24 -0.33 -39.97
N VAL A 381 39.47 0.03 -40.34
CA VAL A 381 40.74 0.08 -39.57
C VAL A 381 41.45 -1.26 -39.25
N ALA A 382 42.03 -1.83 -40.30
CA ALA A 382 43.42 -2.29 -40.42
C ALA A 382 44.25 -2.66 -39.16
N GLY A 383 44.74 -3.91 -39.13
CA GLY A 383 45.87 -4.32 -38.27
C GLY A 383 46.00 -5.84 -38.08
N GLY A 384 46.73 -6.55 -38.95
CA GLY A 384 47.10 -7.95 -38.74
C GLY A 384 48.57 -8.20 -39.09
N PRO A 385 49.02 -9.46 -39.23
CA PRO A 385 48.45 -10.72 -38.73
C PRO A 385 49.50 -11.59 -37.96
N MET A 386 49.14 -12.79 -37.48
CA MET A 386 49.88 -14.06 -37.69
C MET A 386 49.36 -15.23 -36.82
N ASP A 387 48.68 -16.17 -37.48
CA ASP A 387 48.92 -17.63 -37.39
C ASP A 387 48.66 -18.35 -36.01
N PRO A 388 48.86 -19.69 -35.85
CA PRO A 388 47.76 -20.52 -35.36
C PRO A 388 48.13 -21.47 -34.19
N TYR A 389 47.13 -22.17 -33.61
CA TYR A 389 47.08 -23.65 -33.64
C TYR A 389 45.77 -24.21 -33.03
N ARG A 390 45.63 -25.54 -33.09
CA ARG A 390 44.47 -26.34 -32.66
C ARG A 390 44.80 -27.15 -31.41
N ASP A 391 43.75 -27.65 -30.76
CA ASP A 391 43.75 -28.72 -29.75
C ASP A 391 44.45 -28.42 -28.42
N ASN A 392 43.66 -28.29 -27.35
CA ASN A 392 43.73 -29.21 -26.19
C ASN A 392 42.56 -28.98 -25.22
N LEU A 393 42.00 -30.07 -24.68
CA LEU A 393 41.84 -30.31 -23.24
C LEU A 393 41.11 -31.64 -22.97
N ARG A 394 41.67 -32.47 -22.08
CA ARG A 394 41.03 -33.66 -21.49
C ARG A 394 41.00 -33.53 -19.97
N ARG A 395 39.85 -33.90 -19.39
CA ARG A 395 39.67 -34.69 -18.15
C ARG A 395 40.89 -34.87 -17.23
N VAL A 396 40.74 -34.44 -15.98
CA VAL A 396 41.27 -35.01 -14.71
C VAL A 396 40.64 -34.19 -13.57
N GLN A 397 40.32 -34.64 -12.35
CA GLN A 397 39.92 -35.92 -11.73
C GLN A 397 39.18 -35.54 -10.43
N SER A 398 38.36 -36.43 -9.85
CA SER A 398 37.83 -36.27 -8.47
C SER A 398 38.52 -37.27 -7.54
N THR A 399 38.73 -36.89 -6.29
CA THR A 399 39.28 -37.77 -5.24
C THR A 399 38.53 -37.57 -3.92
N ASP A 400 38.05 -38.68 -3.36
CA ASP A 400 38.06 -39.15 -1.95
C ASP A 400 38.26 -38.11 -0.80
N SER A 401 37.65 -38.25 0.39
CA SER A 401 37.03 -39.44 1.00
C SER A 401 36.05 -39.12 2.15
N LEU A 402 35.58 -40.16 2.84
CA LEU A 402 34.71 -40.17 4.03
C LEU A 402 33.23 -39.72 3.78
N GLY A 403 32.22 -40.58 3.86
CA GLY A 403 32.20 -42.04 4.03
C GLY A 403 31.63 -42.52 5.36
N SER A 404 30.34 -42.85 5.39
CA SER A 404 29.78 -43.88 6.27
C SER A 404 28.53 -44.47 5.62
N SER A 405 28.63 -45.74 5.22
CA SER A 405 27.56 -46.47 4.55
C SER A 405 26.91 -47.46 5.50
N LEU A 406 25.59 -47.65 5.40
CA LEU A 406 24.99 -48.97 5.60
C LEU A 406 23.74 -49.11 4.72
N SER A 407 23.50 -50.32 4.23
CA SER A 407 22.78 -50.54 2.98
C SER A 407 21.62 -51.53 3.11
N ALA A 408 20.50 -51.16 2.49
CA ALA A 408 19.55 -52.01 1.77
C ALA A 408 19.11 -53.36 2.39
N GLN A 409 17.79 -53.52 2.53
CA GLN A 409 17.15 -54.79 2.15
C GLN A 409 15.75 -54.60 1.59
N GLN A 410 15.38 -55.41 0.59
CA GLN A 410 14.03 -55.44 0.00
C GLN A 410 13.11 -56.34 0.82
N GLY A 411 11.82 -56.01 0.89
CA GLY A 411 10.80 -56.85 1.53
C GLY A 411 9.41 -56.61 0.93
N LEU A 412 8.69 -57.70 0.62
CA LEU A 412 7.31 -57.69 0.11
C LEU A 412 6.32 -57.99 1.26
N GLY A 413 5.12 -57.40 1.22
CA GLY A 413 4.00 -57.83 2.08
C GLY A 413 3.04 -56.69 2.44
N GLY A 414 1.74 -56.85 2.17
CA GLY A 414 0.71 -55.84 2.45
C GLY A 414 -0.40 -56.32 3.40
N HIS A 415 -1.56 -55.65 3.29
CA HIS A 415 -2.85 -55.85 4.01
C HIS A 415 -3.06 -55.12 5.36
N ASN A 416 -3.99 -54.14 5.32
CA ASN A 416 -5.15 -53.91 6.21
C ASN A 416 -4.98 -53.98 7.76
N HIS A 417 -5.44 -53.01 8.57
CA HIS A 417 -6.82 -52.51 8.68
C HIS A 417 -6.95 -51.20 9.52
N LYS A 418 -8.08 -50.48 9.35
CA LYS A 418 -8.95 -49.74 10.34
C LYS A 418 -8.39 -49.48 11.79
N ALA A 419 -8.63 -48.34 12.48
CA ALA A 419 -9.64 -47.27 12.28
C ALA A 419 -9.59 -46.11 13.31
N LYS A 420 -10.21 -44.96 12.92
CA LYS A 420 -11.05 -44.00 13.72
C LYS A 420 -10.47 -43.02 14.76
N SER A 421 -11.17 -41.86 14.80
CA SER A 421 -11.37 -40.90 15.92
C SER A 421 -10.26 -39.87 16.21
N ALA A 422 -10.55 -38.58 16.49
CA ALA A 422 -11.83 -37.85 16.49
C ALA A 422 -11.63 -36.29 16.41
N SER A 423 -12.69 -35.54 16.71
CA SER A 423 -12.82 -34.07 16.91
C SER A 423 -12.67 -33.12 15.71
N HIS A 424 -13.79 -32.88 15.03
CA HIS A 424 -14.22 -31.54 14.64
C HIS A 424 -15.64 -31.34 15.21
N LEU A 425 -15.91 -30.19 15.84
CA LEU A 425 -17.26 -29.75 16.18
C LEU A 425 -17.48 -28.42 15.46
N ASP A 426 -18.61 -28.30 14.81
CA ASP A 426 -19.02 -27.14 14.03
C ASP A 426 -20.37 -26.65 14.56
N GLU A 427 -20.46 -25.36 14.88
CA GLU A 427 -21.61 -24.73 15.52
C GLU A 427 -21.57 -23.20 15.34
N SER A 428 -22.21 -22.69 14.29
CA SER A 428 -22.91 -21.37 14.26
C SER A 428 -23.48 -21.09 12.86
N ASP A 429 -24.75 -21.43 12.67
CA ASP A 429 -25.54 -21.06 11.48
C ASP A 429 -25.98 -19.59 11.55
N PHE A 430 -25.52 -18.75 10.62
CA PHE A 430 -26.00 -17.38 10.41
C PHE A 430 -25.87 -16.95 8.94
N GLY A 431 -27.00 -16.83 8.24
CA GLY A 431 -27.07 -16.36 6.85
C GLY A 431 -26.95 -14.84 6.66
N PRO A 432 -26.78 -14.36 5.42
CA PRO A 432 -26.41 -12.97 5.14
C PRO A 432 -27.55 -11.96 5.36
N LEU A 433 -27.19 -10.73 5.75
CA LEU A 433 -28.10 -9.60 5.82
C LEU A 433 -28.15 -8.89 4.45
N VAL A 434 -29.36 -8.71 3.89
CA VAL A 434 -29.56 -7.99 2.63
C VAL A 434 -29.31 -6.49 2.83
N GLY A 435 -28.39 -5.91 2.06
CA GLY A 435 -28.22 -4.47 1.93
C GLY A 435 -29.30 -3.85 1.04
N ALA A 436 -29.68 -2.60 1.32
CA ALA A 436 -30.60 -1.84 0.49
C ALA A 436 -30.14 -0.38 0.39
N ASP A 437 -30.02 0.12 -0.83
CA ASP A 437 -29.54 1.47 -1.11
C ASP A 437 -30.57 2.57 -0.78
N CYS A 438 -30.05 3.76 -0.47
CA CYS A 438 -30.62 5.01 -0.99
C CYS A 438 -29.55 6.12 -0.97
N GLY A 439 -29.44 6.87 -2.07
CA GLY A 439 -28.52 7.99 -2.23
C GLY A 439 -29.25 9.32 -2.48
N ALA A 440 -28.55 10.26 -3.14
CA ALA A 440 -28.93 11.66 -3.41
C ALA A 440 -28.90 12.60 -2.17
N ALA A 441 -28.44 13.86 -2.26
CA ALA A 441 -27.77 14.56 -3.37
C ALA A 441 -26.87 15.71 -2.87
N ASP A 442 -26.02 16.23 -3.76
CA ASP A 442 -25.19 17.42 -3.53
C ASP A 442 -26.00 18.73 -3.35
N GLY A 443 -25.38 19.69 -2.65
CA GLY A 443 -25.84 21.08 -2.55
C GLY A 443 -24.73 21.98 -2.01
N SER A 444 -24.21 22.90 -2.84
CA SER A 444 -22.99 23.66 -2.56
C SER A 444 -23.24 25.11 -2.12
N PHE A 445 -22.46 25.57 -1.12
CA PHE A 445 -22.08 26.96 -0.75
C PHE A 445 -23.15 28.08 -0.67
N GLY A 446 -23.21 28.81 0.46
CA GLY A 446 -23.99 30.06 0.55
C GLY A 446 -24.17 30.75 1.93
N GLU A 447 -23.12 31.35 2.47
CA GLU A 447 -23.09 32.54 3.37
C GLU A 447 -24.16 32.81 4.48
N THR A 448 -23.76 32.57 5.74
CA THR A 448 -23.93 33.44 6.94
C THR A 448 -25.27 33.57 7.71
N SER A 449 -25.12 34.04 8.97
CA SER A 449 -26.07 34.91 9.71
C SER A 449 -27.27 34.32 10.48
N SER A 450 -26.97 33.74 11.66
CA SER A 450 -27.44 34.17 13.02
C SER A 450 -28.94 34.35 13.36
N ILE A 451 -29.29 34.03 14.63
CA ILE A 451 -30.60 34.21 15.31
C ILE A 451 -31.71 33.27 14.77
N GLY A 452 -32.60 32.65 15.57
CA GLY A 452 -32.76 32.65 17.02
C GLY A 452 -34.25 32.68 17.44
N SER A 453 -34.75 31.58 18.03
CA SER A 453 -36.07 31.44 18.70
C SER A 453 -37.31 32.10 18.06
N ILE A 454 -38.00 31.37 17.16
CA ILE A 454 -39.43 31.61 16.87
C ILE A 454 -40.27 30.36 17.21
N LYS A 455 -41.51 30.62 17.63
CA LYS A 455 -42.47 29.68 18.25
C LYS A 455 -42.97 28.62 17.27
N LEU A 456 -43.32 27.45 17.82
CA LEU A 456 -44.23 26.49 17.18
C LEU A 456 -45.58 27.17 16.89
N THR A 457 -45.88 27.44 15.62
CA THR A 457 -47.20 27.86 15.14
C THR A 457 -48.01 26.63 14.70
N ALA A 458 -49.29 26.57 15.08
CA ALA A 458 -50.14 25.42 14.77
C ALA A 458 -50.44 25.32 13.26
N SER A 459 -49.97 24.25 12.62
CA SER A 459 -50.42 23.83 11.29
C SER A 459 -51.77 23.12 11.40
N HIS A 460 -52.76 23.61 10.66
CA HIS A 460 -54.11 23.05 10.65
C HIS A 460 -54.15 21.71 9.92
N PHE A 461 -54.66 20.66 10.58
CA PHE A 461 -55.23 19.52 9.87
C PHE A 461 -56.63 19.90 9.38
N LEU A 462 -56.79 20.01 8.06
CA LEU A 462 -58.11 20.10 7.43
C LEU A 462 -58.63 18.69 7.18
N LEU A 463 -59.76 18.34 7.79
CA LEU A 463 -60.45 17.07 7.51
C LEU A 463 -61.02 17.10 6.08
N THR A 464 -61.00 15.97 5.38
CA THR A 464 -61.66 15.87 4.08
C THR A 464 -63.19 15.90 4.24
N LYS A 465 -63.90 16.30 3.18
CA LYS A 465 -65.38 16.40 3.20
C LYS A 465 -66.07 15.12 3.66
N ASP A 466 -65.49 13.96 3.34
CA ASP A 466 -66.05 12.66 3.72
C ASP A 466 -65.79 12.30 5.19
N GLN A 467 -64.68 12.77 5.77
CA GLN A 467 -64.43 12.69 7.22
C GLN A 467 -65.39 13.59 8.01
N GLU A 468 -65.66 14.81 7.53
CA GLU A 468 -66.71 15.66 8.12
C GLU A 468 -68.10 15.01 8.02
N LYS A 469 -68.40 14.34 6.90
CA LYS A 469 -69.65 13.60 6.70
C LYS A 469 -69.78 12.44 7.69
N ALA A 470 -68.72 11.66 7.87
CA ALA A 470 -68.70 10.52 8.78
C ALA A 470 -68.93 10.92 10.24
N ILE A 471 -68.42 12.08 10.67
CA ILE A 471 -68.60 12.61 12.04
C ILE A 471 -70.00 13.21 12.25
N LYS A 472 -70.70 13.62 11.18
CA LYS A 472 -72.04 14.24 11.22
C LYS A 472 -73.19 13.29 10.91
N ALA A 473 -72.91 12.05 10.48
CA ALA A 473 -73.91 11.03 10.25
C ALA A 473 -74.40 10.44 11.59
N MET A 474 -75.71 10.45 11.83
CA MET A 474 -76.32 9.66 12.91
C MET A 474 -76.08 8.17 12.64
N THR A 475 -75.84 7.38 13.69
CA THR A 475 -75.83 5.91 13.51
C THR A 475 -77.26 5.39 13.30
N PRO A 476 -77.46 4.24 12.62
CA PRO A 476 -78.81 3.69 12.42
C PRO A 476 -79.59 3.49 13.74
N GLU A 477 -78.90 3.09 14.80
CA GLU A 477 -79.49 2.95 16.15
C GLU A 477 -79.97 4.30 16.74
N GLN A 478 -79.36 5.42 16.35
CA GLN A 478 -79.77 6.77 16.76
C GLN A 478 -80.97 7.27 15.95
N GLU A 479 -81.10 6.91 14.67
CA GLU A 479 -82.31 7.18 13.89
C GLU A 479 -83.51 6.34 14.37
N GLU A 480 -83.30 5.04 14.64
CA GLU A 480 -84.36 4.17 15.18
C GLU A 480 -84.84 4.64 16.56
N THR A 481 -83.93 5.01 17.47
CA THR A 481 -84.32 5.52 18.79
C THR A 481 -85.00 6.90 18.74
N ALA A 482 -84.60 7.79 17.81
CA ALA A 482 -85.32 9.04 17.57
C ALA A 482 -86.75 8.80 17.04
N SER A 483 -86.91 7.84 16.12
CA SER A 483 -88.22 7.46 15.55
C SER A 483 -89.18 6.85 16.59
N LEU A 484 -88.64 6.01 17.49
CA LEU A 484 -89.39 5.45 18.62
C LEU A 484 -89.82 6.53 19.64
N LEU A 485 -88.95 7.52 19.93
CA LEU A 485 -89.30 8.63 20.84
C LEU A 485 -90.33 9.58 20.23
N SER A 486 -90.25 9.86 18.92
CA SER A 486 -91.28 10.60 18.18
C SER A 486 -92.67 9.96 18.34
N SER A 487 -92.73 8.63 18.17
CA SER A 487 -93.97 7.84 18.21
C SER A 487 -94.70 7.86 19.57
N ILE A 488 -94.02 8.21 20.66
CA ILE A 488 -94.60 8.26 22.02
C ILE A 488 -95.29 9.62 22.30
N SER A 489 -95.00 10.66 21.52
CA SER A 489 -95.43 12.04 21.82
C SER A 489 -96.90 12.36 21.50
N HIS A 490 -97.59 11.54 20.70
CA HIS A 490 -98.94 11.83 20.18
C HIS A 490 -100.07 11.08 20.91
N THR A 491 -100.24 11.31 22.21
CA THR A 491 -101.50 10.95 22.91
C THR A 491 -101.99 12.09 23.82
N THR A 492 -103.12 12.71 23.45
CA THR A 492 -103.88 13.60 24.35
C THR A 492 -105.38 13.34 24.21
N ASN A 493 -106.08 13.28 25.35
CA ASN A 493 -107.54 13.19 25.52
C ASN A 493 -108.31 12.15 24.70
N THR A 494 -108.88 11.15 25.38
CA THR A 494 -110.32 11.16 25.72
C THR A 494 -110.60 10.22 26.90
N ALA A 495 -111.69 10.48 27.62
CA ALA A 495 -112.07 9.88 28.89
C ALA A 495 -112.66 8.45 28.81
N TYR A 496 -112.51 7.70 29.92
CA TYR A 496 -113.43 6.65 30.41
C TYR A 496 -113.93 5.58 29.41
N LEU A 497 -113.07 4.63 29.04
CA LEU A 497 -113.44 3.23 28.73
C LEU A 497 -112.25 2.30 29.06
N PRO A 498 -112.45 1.00 29.36
CA PRO A 498 -111.34 0.06 29.59
C PRO A 498 -110.46 -0.14 28.34
N PRO A 499 -109.14 -0.39 28.48
CA PRO A 499 -108.25 -0.56 27.34
C PRO A 499 -108.64 -1.73 26.42
N ALA A 500 -108.97 -1.39 25.15
CA ALA A 500 -109.17 -2.37 24.10
C ALA A 500 -107.82 -2.99 23.71
N GLY A 501 -107.60 -4.26 24.07
CA GLY A 501 -106.35 -4.98 23.80
C GLY A 501 -106.30 -6.37 24.43
N TYR A 502 -106.99 -6.58 25.56
CA TYR A 502 -107.10 -7.88 26.21
C TYR A 502 -108.08 -8.82 25.48
N ARG A 503 -107.63 -9.40 24.36
CA ARG A 503 -108.18 -10.68 23.86
C ARG A 503 -107.98 -11.72 24.95
N LEU A 504 -109.05 -12.43 25.33
CA LEU A 504 -108.94 -13.63 26.14
C LEU A 504 -108.25 -14.71 25.30
N VAL A 505 -106.96 -14.90 25.57
CA VAL A 505 -106.10 -15.90 24.94
C VAL A 505 -106.48 -17.27 25.50
N SER A 506 -106.87 -18.21 24.64
CA SER A 506 -107.17 -19.59 25.06
C SER A 506 -105.93 -20.32 25.56
N ASP A 507 -106.06 -21.36 26.38
CA ASP A 507 -104.89 -22.08 26.94
C ASP A 507 -103.94 -22.62 25.86
N SER A 508 -104.45 -23.01 24.69
CA SER A 508 -103.62 -23.40 23.54
C SER A 508 -102.83 -22.23 22.95
N GLU A 509 -103.47 -21.08 22.73
CA GLU A 509 -102.80 -19.86 22.27
C GLU A 509 -101.82 -19.32 23.33
N TRP A 510 -102.12 -19.46 24.62
CA TRP A 510 -101.27 -19.00 25.73
C TRP A 510 -100.03 -19.88 25.91
N ASN A 511 -100.18 -21.20 25.76
CA ASN A 511 -99.03 -22.10 25.70
C ASN A 511 -98.18 -21.85 24.46
N LEU A 512 -98.80 -21.57 23.30
CA LEU A 512 -98.07 -21.18 22.09
C LEU A 512 -97.31 -19.87 22.31
N LEU A 513 -97.95 -18.83 22.88
CA LEU A 513 -97.32 -17.55 23.18
C LEU A 513 -96.18 -17.69 24.21
N GLN A 514 -96.35 -18.53 25.25
CA GLN A 514 -95.24 -18.86 26.16
C GLN A 514 -94.10 -19.58 25.44
N GLN A 515 -94.40 -20.46 24.48
CA GLN A 515 -93.39 -21.17 23.72
C GLN A 515 -92.67 -20.24 22.73
N GLU A 516 -93.37 -19.29 22.11
CA GLU A 516 -92.77 -18.21 21.31
C GLU A 516 -91.93 -17.27 22.17
N VAL A 517 -92.38 -16.84 23.35
CA VAL A 517 -91.56 -16.03 24.29
C VAL A 517 -90.32 -16.82 24.76
N LYS A 518 -90.44 -18.12 25.05
CA LYS A 518 -89.30 -19.01 25.36
C LYS A 518 -88.39 -19.25 24.14
N ASN A 519 -88.87 -19.06 22.92
CA ASN A 519 -88.06 -19.16 21.70
C ASN A 519 -87.42 -17.82 21.32
N ALA A 520 -88.09 -16.70 21.53
CA ALA A 520 -87.57 -15.34 21.40
C ALA A 520 -86.46 -15.10 22.43
N GLY A 521 -86.68 -15.46 23.70
CA GLY A 521 -85.63 -15.44 24.73
C GLY A 521 -84.43 -16.33 24.38
N ARG A 522 -84.65 -17.49 23.73
CA ARG A 522 -83.56 -18.37 23.23
C ARG A 522 -82.89 -17.90 21.93
N LYS A 523 -83.43 -16.87 21.27
CA LYS A 523 -82.80 -16.15 20.14
C LYS A 523 -82.05 -14.92 20.63
N LEU A 524 -82.71 -14.06 21.42
CA LEU A 524 -82.15 -12.82 21.99
C LEU A 524 -81.07 -13.07 23.06
N GLY A 525 -81.12 -14.21 23.77
CA GLY A 525 -80.10 -14.62 24.73
C GLY A 525 -78.81 -15.20 24.12
N ARG A 526 -78.69 -15.23 22.79
CA ARG A 526 -77.44 -15.61 22.10
C ARG A 526 -76.67 -14.34 21.73
N ARG A 527 -75.36 -14.31 21.99
CA ARG A 527 -74.49 -13.28 21.44
C ARG A 527 -74.58 -13.33 19.92
N CYS A 528 -74.71 -12.18 19.26
CA CYS A 528 -74.70 -12.13 17.81
C CYS A 528 -73.31 -12.55 17.29
N ASP A 529 -73.24 -13.64 16.54
CA ASP A 529 -71.97 -14.19 16.04
C ASP A 529 -71.23 -13.19 15.14
N MET A 530 -71.96 -12.38 14.36
CA MET A 530 -71.39 -11.28 13.57
C MET A 530 -70.77 -10.20 14.45
N CYS A 531 -71.46 -9.76 15.51
CA CYS A 531 -70.93 -8.77 16.44
C CYS A 531 -69.67 -9.29 17.16
N SER A 532 -69.68 -10.57 17.58
CA SER A 532 -68.49 -11.18 18.20
C SER A 532 -67.34 -11.42 17.21
N ASN A 533 -67.63 -11.53 15.90
CA ASN A 533 -66.61 -11.56 14.86
C ASN A 533 -65.99 -10.16 14.67
N TYR A 534 -66.80 -9.12 14.52
CA TYR A 534 -66.30 -7.74 14.44
C TYR A 534 -65.57 -7.28 15.71
N GLU A 535 -66.03 -7.69 16.90
CA GLU A 535 -65.33 -7.47 18.18
C GLU A 535 -63.92 -8.08 18.16
N LYS A 536 -63.77 -9.32 17.68
CA LYS A 536 -62.46 -9.98 17.53
C LYS A 536 -61.58 -9.35 16.45
N GLN A 537 -62.16 -8.94 15.33
CA GLN A 537 -61.43 -8.23 14.27
C GLN A 537 -60.92 -6.88 14.78
N LEU A 538 -61.74 -6.12 15.51
CA LEU A 538 -61.33 -4.86 16.11
C LEU A 538 -60.24 -5.06 17.17
N GLN A 539 -60.35 -6.09 18.02
CA GLN A 539 -59.31 -6.44 18.98
C GLN A 539 -57.99 -6.86 18.31
N ALA A 540 -58.05 -7.59 17.19
CA ALA A 540 -56.86 -7.96 16.41
C ALA A 540 -56.20 -6.73 15.76
N ILE A 541 -56.99 -5.81 15.18
CA ILE A 541 -56.50 -4.55 14.60
C ILE A 541 -55.91 -3.66 15.70
N GLN A 542 -56.52 -3.57 16.88
CA GLN A 542 -55.98 -2.84 18.03
C GLN A 542 -54.69 -3.45 18.57
N GLY A 543 -54.54 -4.78 18.53
CA GLY A 543 -53.28 -5.47 18.82
C GLY A 543 -52.18 -5.08 17.83
N GLN A 544 -52.46 -5.16 16.53
CA GLN A 544 -51.52 -4.76 15.47
C GLN A 544 -51.17 -3.26 15.53
N GLU A 545 -52.10 -2.40 15.94
CA GLU A 545 -51.89 -0.96 16.12
C GLU A 545 -51.04 -0.64 17.38
N ALA A 546 -51.13 -1.47 18.43
CA ALA A 546 -50.21 -1.44 19.56
C ALA A 546 -48.80 -1.93 19.20
N GLU A 547 -48.71 -3.07 18.52
CA GLU A 547 -47.44 -3.68 18.07
C GLU A 547 -46.67 -2.74 17.12
N THR A 548 -47.34 -2.19 16.10
CA THR A 548 -46.72 -1.23 15.17
C THR A 548 -46.31 0.07 15.85
N ARG A 549 -47.10 0.58 16.82
CA ARG A 549 -46.70 1.74 17.63
C ARG A 549 -45.42 1.47 18.43
N ASP A 550 -45.28 0.29 19.03
CA ASP A 550 -44.08 -0.07 19.80
C ASP A 550 -42.88 -0.36 18.90
N GLN A 551 -43.10 -0.92 17.71
CA GLN A 551 -42.09 -1.02 16.65
C GLN A 551 -41.58 0.37 16.23
N VAL A 552 -42.47 1.35 16.06
CA VAL A 552 -42.11 2.76 15.78
C VAL A 552 -41.36 3.40 16.94
N LYS A 553 -41.75 3.17 18.21
CA LYS A 553 -40.96 3.63 19.37
C LYS A 553 -39.54 3.06 19.35
N LYS A 554 -39.38 1.76 19.07
CA LYS A 554 -38.08 1.09 18.99
C LYS A 554 -37.22 1.70 17.88
N LEU A 555 -37.78 1.91 16.68
CA LEU A 555 -37.11 2.60 15.57
C LEU A 555 -36.69 4.04 15.95
N GLN A 556 -37.56 4.81 16.61
CA GLN A 556 -37.22 6.16 17.09
C GLN A 556 -36.13 6.19 18.16
N VAL A 557 -35.99 5.15 18.99
CA VAL A 557 -34.88 5.04 19.96
C VAL A 557 -33.58 4.70 19.25
N MET A 558 -33.59 3.73 18.34
CA MET A 558 -32.39 3.35 17.57
C MET A 558 -31.93 4.49 16.66
N LEU A 559 -32.83 5.25 16.04
CA LEU A 559 -32.50 6.42 15.22
C LEU A 559 -31.84 7.53 16.05
N ARG A 560 -32.33 7.80 17.27
CA ARG A 560 -31.66 8.74 18.19
C ARG A 560 -30.28 8.24 18.59
N GLN A 561 -30.14 6.97 18.96
CA GLN A 561 -28.85 6.38 19.33
C GLN A 561 -27.83 6.44 18.16
N ALA A 562 -28.27 6.23 16.92
CA ALA A 562 -27.44 6.38 15.73
C ALA A 562 -27.03 7.84 15.48
N ASN A 563 -27.97 8.80 15.63
CA ASN A 563 -27.68 10.23 15.47
C ASN A 563 -26.72 10.74 16.57
N ASP A 564 -26.99 10.42 17.83
CA ASP A 564 -26.10 10.70 18.96
C ASP A 564 -24.68 10.15 18.74
N GLN A 565 -24.55 8.99 18.08
CA GLN A 565 -23.25 8.40 17.77
C GLN A 565 -22.57 9.06 16.58
N LEU A 566 -23.33 9.49 15.56
CA LEU A 566 -22.82 10.27 14.44
C LEU A 566 -22.31 11.64 14.88
N GLU A 567 -23.02 12.32 15.79
CA GLU A 567 -22.57 13.58 16.38
C GLU A 567 -21.25 13.41 17.14
N ARG A 568 -21.10 12.33 17.93
CA ARG A 568 -19.82 11.99 18.58
C ARG A 568 -18.70 11.78 17.57
N THR A 569 -18.87 10.88 16.60
CA THR A 569 -17.80 10.58 15.63
C THR A 569 -17.47 11.78 14.73
N MET A 570 -18.42 12.68 14.44
CA MET A 570 -18.13 13.97 13.81
C MET A 570 -17.27 14.87 14.70
N THR A 571 -17.57 15.01 15.99
CA THR A 571 -16.73 15.82 16.91
C THR A 571 -15.35 15.21 17.13
N GLU A 572 -15.25 13.89 17.29
CA GLU A 572 -13.99 13.15 17.40
C GLU A 572 -13.14 13.36 16.13
N LYS A 573 -13.74 13.17 14.94
CA LYS A 573 -13.10 13.45 13.65
C LYS A 573 -12.56 14.89 13.58
N GLN A 574 -13.38 15.90 13.90
CA GLN A 574 -12.98 17.30 13.88
C GLN A 574 -11.77 17.55 14.79
N THR A 575 -11.79 17.02 16.02
CA THR A 575 -10.65 17.17 16.95
C THR A 575 -9.38 16.46 16.47
N LEU A 576 -9.49 15.35 15.74
CA LEU A 576 -8.36 14.68 15.10
C LEU A 576 -7.82 15.47 13.91
N GLU A 577 -8.69 16.03 13.06
CA GLU A 577 -8.29 16.89 11.93
C GLU A 577 -7.58 18.16 12.43
N ASP A 578 -8.10 18.82 13.47
CA ASP A 578 -7.46 19.98 14.10
C ASP A 578 -6.12 19.63 14.78
N SER A 579 -6.04 18.46 15.44
CA SER A 579 -4.80 17.96 16.06
C SER A 579 -3.72 17.64 15.01
N VAL A 580 -4.09 16.97 13.91
CA VAL A 580 -3.18 16.68 12.79
C VAL A 580 -2.72 17.96 12.12
N LYS A 581 -3.63 18.93 11.93
CA LYS A 581 -3.28 20.26 11.40
C LYS A 581 -2.28 20.99 12.29
N SER A 582 -2.51 21.06 13.61
CA SER A 582 -1.57 21.67 14.55
C SER A 582 -0.20 20.96 14.55
N GLY A 583 -0.19 19.63 14.47
CA GLY A 583 1.05 18.85 14.35
C GLY A 583 1.81 19.11 13.04
N ASN A 584 1.10 19.30 11.93
CA ASN A 584 1.68 19.66 10.64
C ASN A 584 2.24 21.10 10.64
N GLU A 585 1.55 22.05 11.26
CA GLU A 585 2.03 23.44 11.41
C GLU A 585 3.28 23.50 12.32
N GLU A 586 3.29 22.77 13.44
CA GLU A 586 4.46 22.64 14.31
C GLU A 586 5.66 21.97 13.62
N THR A 587 5.44 20.89 12.88
CA THR A 587 6.52 20.17 12.20
C THR A 587 7.08 20.96 11.02
N ALA A 588 6.23 21.65 10.24
CA ALA A 588 6.66 22.60 9.22
C ALA A 588 7.55 23.70 9.83
N ALA A 589 7.14 24.31 10.95
CA ALA A 589 7.94 25.33 11.63
C ALA A 589 9.30 24.78 12.13
N LYS A 590 9.33 23.57 12.72
CA LYS A 590 10.56 22.89 13.17
C LYS A 590 11.49 22.57 12.00
N VAL A 591 10.95 22.10 10.87
CA VAL A 591 11.71 21.85 9.63
C VAL A 591 12.28 23.16 9.06
N SER A 592 11.48 24.23 8.97
CA SER A 592 11.98 25.55 8.51
C SER A 592 13.15 26.06 9.36
N GLY A 593 13.04 25.96 10.70
CA GLY A 593 14.11 26.35 11.63
C GLY A 593 15.32 25.41 11.64
N LEU A 594 15.19 24.17 11.16
CA LEU A 594 16.32 23.28 10.89
C LEU A 594 17.02 23.67 9.58
N VAL A 595 16.26 23.86 8.49
CA VAL A 595 16.80 24.27 7.18
C VAL A 595 17.55 25.59 7.26
N GLN A 596 17.03 26.59 7.99
CA GLN A 596 17.73 27.86 8.19
C GLN A 596 19.09 27.64 8.91
N ARG A 597 19.14 26.84 9.98
CA ARG A 597 20.39 26.57 10.70
C ARG A 597 21.39 25.78 9.86
N VAL A 598 20.94 24.90 8.98
CA VAL A 598 21.81 24.21 8.00
C VAL A 598 22.43 25.25 7.07
N GLN A 599 21.63 26.12 6.43
CA GLN A 599 22.12 27.17 5.54
C GLN A 599 23.10 28.15 6.23
N GLU A 600 22.82 28.53 7.48
CA GLU A 600 23.73 29.35 8.29
C GLU A 600 25.05 28.63 8.58
N SER A 601 25.01 27.32 8.86
CA SER A 601 26.21 26.50 9.12
C SER A 601 27.03 26.23 7.86
N GLU A 602 26.40 26.03 6.70
CA GLU A 602 27.04 25.88 5.40
C GLU A 602 27.76 27.17 4.99
N ALA A 603 27.09 28.32 5.16
CA ALA A 603 27.69 29.63 4.90
C ALA A 603 28.89 29.90 5.82
N LEU A 604 28.79 29.58 7.11
CA LEU A 604 29.91 29.67 8.05
C LEU A 604 31.07 28.77 7.62
N LEU A 605 30.80 27.50 7.31
CA LEU A 605 31.79 26.52 6.90
C LEU A 605 32.52 26.95 5.61
N ALA A 606 31.81 27.50 4.63
CA ALA A 606 32.41 28.08 3.43
C ALA A 606 33.35 29.26 3.75
N THR A 607 32.95 30.17 4.65
CA THR A 607 33.85 31.27 5.07
C THR A 607 35.08 30.79 5.84
N LEU A 608 34.95 29.72 6.64
CA LEU A 608 36.08 29.10 7.34
C LEU A 608 37.04 28.39 6.37
N GLN A 609 36.52 27.70 5.35
CA GLN A 609 37.34 27.08 4.29
C GLN A 609 38.13 28.14 3.49
N GLN A 610 37.52 29.28 3.17
CA GLN A 610 38.21 30.39 2.52
C GLN A 610 39.30 30.98 3.44
N ALA A 611 38.97 31.27 4.70
CA ALA A 611 39.92 31.83 5.67
C ALA A 611 41.13 30.90 5.92
N PHE A 612 40.89 29.58 5.99
CA PHE A 612 41.96 28.58 6.08
C PHE A 612 42.84 28.54 4.82
N SER A 613 42.23 28.65 3.64
CA SER A 613 42.95 28.68 2.36
C SER A 613 43.86 29.91 2.23
N ASP A 614 43.38 31.08 2.65
CA ASP A 614 44.18 32.31 2.71
C ASP A 614 45.27 32.25 3.79
N ALA A 615 44.98 31.67 4.96
CA ALA A 615 46.00 31.44 5.99
C ALA A 615 47.12 30.52 5.50
N LYS A 616 46.76 29.41 4.83
CA LYS A 616 47.72 28.47 4.21
C LYS A 616 48.57 29.14 3.12
N ARG A 617 47.96 29.98 2.27
CA ARG A 617 48.68 30.76 1.26
C ARG A 617 49.68 31.72 1.93
N ASN A 618 49.24 32.48 2.93
CA ASN A 618 50.10 33.43 3.66
C ASN A 618 51.28 32.74 4.37
N THR A 619 51.09 31.58 5.01
CA THR A 619 52.19 30.85 5.66
C THR A 619 53.16 30.24 4.65
N GLN A 620 52.67 29.76 3.50
CA GLN A 620 53.52 29.26 2.43
C GLN A 620 54.34 30.39 1.76
N GLU A 621 53.77 31.59 1.60
CA GLU A 621 54.50 32.79 1.18
C GLU A 621 55.61 33.17 2.18
N GLN A 622 55.32 33.15 3.49
CA GLN A 622 56.33 33.38 4.53
C GLN A 622 57.45 32.33 4.50
N MET A 623 57.11 31.05 4.32
CA MET A 623 58.08 29.97 4.19
C MET A 623 59.02 30.18 2.98
N VAL A 624 58.50 30.64 1.84
CA VAL A 624 59.32 30.97 0.66
C VAL A 624 60.28 32.14 0.93
N VAL A 625 59.89 33.13 1.73
CA VAL A 625 60.79 34.21 2.17
C VAL A 625 61.89 33.67 3.10
N LEU A 626 61.53 32.83 4.07
CA LEU A 626 62.48 32.23 5.02
C LEU A 626 63.51 31.34 4.31
N VAL A 627 63.08 30.48 3.39
CA VAL A 627 63.98 29.62 2.59
C VAL A 627 65.01 30.46 1.81
N LYS A 628 64.56 31.51 1.11
CA LYS A 628 65.45 32.42 0.37
C LYS A 628 66.46 33.13 1.29
N SER A 629 66.02 33.56 2.49
CA SER A 629 66.94 34.19 3.45
C SER A 629 67.98 33.21 4.01
N ARG A 630 67.60 31.94 4.24
CA ARG A 630 68.51 30.86 4.66
C ARG A 630 69.54 30.56 3.56
N GLU A 631 69.11 30.51 2.30
CA GLU A 631 70.00 30.27 1.15
C GLU A 631 71.03 31.39 0.99
N GLN A 632 70.60 32.65 1.08
CA GLN A 632 71.51 33.81 1.07
C GLN A 632 72.56 33.75 2.19
N VAL A 633 72.15 33.42 3.42
CA VAL A 633 73.08 33.26 4.55
C VAL A 633 74.02 32.07 4.36
N ALA A 634 73.55 30.95 3.77
CA ALA A 634 74.37 29.79 3.47
C ALA A 634 75.42 30.07 2.37
N ASP A 635 75.07 30.86 1.35
CA ASP A 635 76.02 31.32 0.32
C ASP A 635 77.09 32.26 0.90
N GLU A 636 76.70 33.19 1.79
CA GLU A 636 77.64 34.08 2.48
C GLU A 636 78.58 33.30 3.42
N LEU A 637 78.07 32.34 4.19
CA LEU A 637 78.88 31.41 4.99
C LEU A 637 79.84 30.61 4.10
N SER A 638 79.35 30.05 3.00
CA SER A 638 80.15 29.28 2.04
C SER A 638 81.21 30.12 1.34
N ARG A 639 81.02 31.44 1.21
CA ARG A 639 82.05 32.40 0.77
C ARG A 639 83.11 32.60 1.85
N LEU A 640 82.69 32.97 3.06
CA LEU A 640 83.59 33.22 4.19
C LEU A 640 84.42 31.99 4.58
N GLN A 641 83.84 30.78 4.47
CA GLN A 641 84.53 29.51 4.66
C GLN A 641 85.71 29.38 3.68
N ARG A 642 85.47 29.54 2.38
CA ARG A 642 86.50 29.46 1.33
C ARG A 642 87.59 30.52 1.50
N ASP A 643 87.23 31.73 1.90
CA ASP A 643 88.19 32.80 2.16
C ASP A 643 89.06 32.48 3.39
N ASN A 644 88.47 31.93 4.46
CA ASN A 644 89.17 31.47 5.66
C ASN A 644 90.10 30.29 5.36
N ASP A 645 89.64 29.27 4.63
CA ASP A 645 90.45 28.13 4.19
C ASP A 645 91.62 28.59 3.30
N SER A 646 91.41 29.58 2.43
CA SER A 646 92.48 30.19 1.63
C SER A 646 93.52 30.92 2.49
N LEU A 647 93.09 31.64 3.52
CA LEU A 647 93.97 32.34 4.46
C LEU A 647 94.72 31.36 5.37
N GLN A 648 94.06 30.30 5.87
CA GLN A 648 94.71 29.23 6.61
C GLN A 648 95.72 28.47 5.76
N GLY A 649 95.39 28.14 4.51
CA GLY A 649 96.33 27.49 3.58
C GLY A 649 97.58 28.33 3.36
N LYS A 650 97.42 29.65 3.13
CA LYS A 650 98.54 30.60 3.04
C LYS A 650 99.34 30.69 4.34
N HIS A 651 98.67 30.73 5.50
CA HIS A 651 99.33 30.81 6.80
C HIS A 651 100.11 29.53 7.13
N ARG A 652 99.53 28.35 6.92
CA ARG A 652 100.23 27.05 7.06
C ARG A 652 101.45 26.98 6.16
N LEU A 653 101.32 27.33 4.87
CA LEU A 653 102.44 27.38 3.93
C LEU A 653 103.57 28.33 4.40
N HIS A 654 103.22 29.52 4.93
CA HIS A 654 104.20 30.44 5.50
C HIS A 654 104.88 29.89 6.77
N VAL A 655 104.13 29.23 7.65
CA VAL A 655 104.68 28.62 8.88
C VAL A 655 105.55 27.41 8.57
N GLU A 656 105.16 26.58 7.59
CA GLU A 656 105.96 25.44 7.11
C GLU A 656 107.27 25.92 6.47
N LEU A 657 107.23 26.96 5.62
CA LEU A 657 108.44 27.60 5.07
C LEU A 657 109.34 28.19 6.17
N GLN A 658 108.75 28.78 7.21
CA GLN A 658 109.51 29.35 8.35
C GLN A 658 110.08 28.27 9.28
N GLN A 659 109.47 27.07 9.35
CA GLN A 659 109.99 25.93 10.10
C GLN A 659 111.00 25.09 9.32
N GLN A 660 111.05 25.20 7.99
CA GLN A 660 112.03 24.49 7.14
C GLN A 660 113.45 25.10 7.13
N GLU A 661 113.72 26.15 7.90
CA GLU A 661 115.08 26.73 8.00
C GLU A 661 116.14 25.75 8.55
N ASP A 662 115.73 24.63 9.17
CA ASP A 662 116.61 23.60 9.74
C ASP A 662 116.56 22.23 9.00
N PHE A 663 116.37 22.23 7.66
CA PHE A 663 116.54 21.00 6.86
C PHE A 663 118.01 20.57 6.77
N GLN A 664 118.50 19.90 7.80
CA GLN A 664 119.84 19.31 7.83
C GLN A 664 119.86 18.01 7.03
N MET A 665 120.50 18.04 5.86
CA MET A 665 120.70 16.87 5.01
C MET A 665 121.49 15.79 5.76
N PRO A 666 121.08 14.50 5.74
CA PRO A 666 121.79 13.44 6.47
C PRO A 666 123.26 13.31 6.04
N ASN A 667 124.17 13.67 6.93
CA ASN A 667 125.60 13.76 6.63
C ASN A 667 126.32 12.40 6.71
N THR A 668 125.67 11.37 7.29
CA THR A 668 126.18 10.00 7.29
C THR A 668 125.25 9.01 6.58
N VAL A 669 125.84 7.98 5.99
CA VAL A 669 125.09 6.89 5.32
C VAL A 669 124.21 6.12 6.32
N GLN A 670 124.59 6.04 7.59
CA GLN A 670 123.84 5.34 8.62
C GLN A 670 122.57 6.09 9.04
N GLU A 671 122.64 7.42 9.17
CA GLU A 671 121.45 8.27 9.40
C GLU A 671 120.49 8.19 8.20
N LEU A 672 121.01 8.28 6.97
CA LEU A 672 120.21 8.13 5.76
C LEU A 672 119.55 6.73 5.67
N GLN A 673 120.28 5.68 6.03
CA GLN A 673 119.75 4.30 6.00
C GLN A 673 118.70 4.08 7.09
N ALA A 674 118.86 4.67 8.28
CA ALA A 674 117.84 4.67 9.32
C ALA A 674 116.59 5.46 8.91
N LEU A 675 116.77 6.63 8.28
CA LEU A 675 115.66 7.43 7.74
C LEU A 675 114.88 6.63 6.67
N VAL A 676 115.58 6.00 5.72
CA VAL A 676 114.95 5.18 4.65
C VAL A 676 114.26 3.94 5.20
N LEU A 677 114.77 3.32 6.27
CA LEU A 677 114.07 2.23 6.96
C LEU A 677 112.80 2.74 7.63
N ARG A 678 112.88 3.84 8.38
CA ARG A 678 111.71 4.44 9.03
C ARG A 678 110.65 4.90 8.04
N SER A 679 111.04 5.57 6.96
CA SER A 679 110.10 5.92 5.87
C SER A 679 109.47 4.70 5.19
N ARG A 680 110.12 3.52 5.20
CA ARG A 680 109.50 2.26 4.75
C ARG A 680 108.52 1.70 5.77
N GLU A 681 108.83 1.78 7.06
CA GLU A 681 107.93 1.40 8.15
C GLU A 681 106.68 2.29 8.16
N ASP A 682 106.85 3.60 8.07
CA ASP A 682 105.77 4.60 7.97
C ASP A 682 104.91 4.36 6.70
N MET A 683 105.54 4.09 5.55
CA MET A 683 104.82 3.74 4.31
C MET A 683 104.04 2.43 4.41
N VAL A 684 104.53 1.43 5.15
CA VAL A 684 103.82 0.18 5.39
C VAL A 684 102.63 0.41 6.34
N ALA A 685 102.82 1.18 7.41
CA ALA A 685 101.77 1.51 8.36
C ALA A 685 100.65 2.38 7.74
N LEU A 686 101.01 3.35 6.89
CA LEU A 686 100.04 4.12 6.10
C LEU A 686 99.26 3.22 5.14
N ARG A 687 99.92 2.22 4.53
CA ARG A 687 99.27 1.31 3.59
C ARG A 687 98.30 0.36 4.27
N THR A 688 98.68 -0.27 5.38
CA THR A 688 97.75 -1.14 6.13
C THR A 688 96.58 -0.35 6.74
N SER A 689 96.80 0.90 7.16
CA SER A 689 95.72 1.80 7.57
C SER A 689 94.77 2.15 6.42
N ALA A 690 95.29 2.31 5.20
CA ALA A 690 94.47 2.54 4.00
C ALA A 690 93.70 1.28 3.59
N ASP A 691 94.35 0.12 3.58
CA ASP A 691 93.72 -1.17 3.26
C ASP A 691 92.53 -1.46 4.20
N HIS A 692 92.70 -1.28 5.52
CA HIS A 692 91.59 -1.42 6.49
C HIS A 692 90.49 -0.37 6.33
N MET A 693 90.83 0.85 5.90
CA MET A 693 89.80 1.86 5.60
C MET A 693 89.01 1.50 4.32
N GLU A 694 89.67 0.92 3.31
CA GLU A 694 89.02 0.40 2.11
C GLU A 694 88.09 -0.79 2.44
N GLU A 695 88.52 -1.70 3.32
CA GLU A 695 87.68 -2.79 3.85
C GLU A 695 86.45 -2.26 4.59
N ARG A 696 86.63 -1.25 5.47
CA ARG A 696 85.52 -0.61 6.19
C ARG A 696 84.52 0.05 5.24
N LEU A 697 85.01 0.77 4.23
CA LEU A 697 84.18 1.43 3.22
C LEU A 697 83.45 0.41 2.31
N LYS A 698 84.08 -0.73 1.98
CA LYS A 698 83.40 -1.82 1.25
C LYS A 698 82.24 -2.40 2.06
N ALA A 699 82.41 -2.63 3.36
CA ALA A 699 81.34 -3.09 4.24
C ALA A 699 80.20 -2.06 4.35
N GLU A 700 80.54 -0.77 4.49
CA GLU A 700 79.60 0.36 4.53
C GLU A 700 78.79 0.46 3.21
N ILE A 701 79.44 0.29 2.05
CA ILE A 701 78.78 0.26 0.73
C ILE A 701 77.86 -0.97 0.56
N LEU A 702 78.21 -2.12 1.13
CA LEU A 702 77.34 -3.31 1.09
C LEU A 702 76.09 -3.11 1.97
N PHE A 703 76.27 -2.64 3.21
CA PHE A 703 75.15 -2.33 4.10
C PHE A 703 74.18 -1.31 3.50
N LEU A 704 74.70 -0.22 2.92
CA LEU A 704 73.88 0.79 2.25
C LEU A 704 73.13 0.25 1.02
N LYS A 705 73.67 -0.75 0.32
CA LYS A 705 72.96 -1.44 -0.78
C LYS A 705 71.86 -2.36 -0.28
N GLU A 706 72.11 -3.11 0.80
CA GLU A 706 71.11 -3.97 1.43
C GLU A 706 69.95 -3.13 2.00
N GLN A 707 70.25 -2.00 2.64
CA GLN A 707 69.24 -1.03 3.08
C GLN A 707 68.46 -0.45 1.90
N LEU A 708 69.15 0.04 0.85
CA LEU A 708 68.48 0.59 -0.34
C LEU A 708 67.60 -0.45 -1.03
N GLN A 709 68.00 -1.72 -1.08
CA GLN A 709 67.20 -2.81 -1.64
C GLN A 709 65.98 -3.14 -0.77
N ALA A 710 66.10 -3.05 0.56
CA ALA A 710 64.96 -3.19 1.47
C ALA A 710 63.97 -2.03 1.32
N GLU A 711 64.44 -0.78 1.25
CA GLU A 711 63.61 0.40 1.01
C GLU A 711 62.94 0.37 -0.37
N GLN A 712 63.65 -0.08 -1.41
CA GLN A 712 63.11 -0.30 -2.75
C GLN A 712 61.97 -1.33 -2.74
N CYS A 713 62.16 -2.47 -2.07
CA CYS A 713 61.13 -3.51 -1.93
C CYS A 713 59.91 -2.99 -1.15
N LEU A 714 60.13 -2.26 -0.04
CA LEU A 714 59.03 -1.64 0.72
C LEU A 714 58.26 -0.61 -0.10
N LYS A 715 58.95 0.17 -0.94
CA LYS A 715 58.34 1.11 -1.89
C LYS A 715 57.49 0.38 -2.93
N GLU A 716 58.01 -0.68 -3.55
CA GLU A 716 57.29 -1.47 -4.56
C GLU A 716 56.00 -2.10 -3.98
N ASN A 717 56.08 -2.69 -2.79
CA ASN A 717 54.89 -3.21 -2.08
C ASN A 717 53.85 -2.10 -1.77
N LEU A 718 54.29 -0.87 -1.48
CA LEU A 718 53.40 0.28 -1.24
C LEU A 718 52.76 0.76 -2.55
N GLU A 719 53.52 0.83 -3.64
CA GLU A 719 53.01 1.20 -4.97
C GLU A 719 51.98 0.17 -5.48
N ASP A 720 52.22 -1.13 -5.30
CA ASP A 720 51.25 -2.19 -5.60
C ASP A 720 49.98 -2.07 -4.73
N THR A 721 50.12 -1.77 -3.43
CA THR A 721 48.96 -1.59 -2.53
C THR A 721 48.11 -0.38 -2.95
N LEU A 722 48.74 0.76 -3.23
CA LEU A 722 48.05 1.96 -3.71
C LEU A 722 47.42 1.76 -5.09
N GLN A 723 48.05 0.96 -5.97
CA GLN A 723 47.47 0.60 -7.27
C GLN A 723 46.19 -0.23 -7.10
N LEU A 724 46.15 -1.19 -6.17
CA LEU A 724 44.96 -1.97 -5.84
C LEU A 724 43.84 -1.09 -5.25
N GLU A 725 44.16 -0.15 -4.36
CA GLU A 725 43.18 0.83 -3.84
C GLU A 725 42.61 1.71 -4.98
N ILE A 726 43.47 2.17 -5.88
CA ILE A 726 43.07 2.94 -7.08
C ILE A 726 42.21 2.10 -8.03
N GLU A 727 42.42 0.79 -8.13
CA GLU A 727 41.60 -0.11 -8.95
C GLU A 727 40.25 -0.40 -8.31
N GLY A 728 40.19 -0.67 -7.00
CA GLY A 728 38.91 -0.76 -6.26
C GLY A 728 38.08 0.52 -6.39
N CYS A 729 38.69 1.70 -6.26
CA CYS A 729 38.00 2.98 -6.48
C CYS A 729 37.43 3.12 -7.90
N LYS A 730 38.08 2.57 -8.93
CA LYS A 730 37.54 2.58 -10.31
C LYS A 730 36.35 1.64 -10.45
N GLU A 731 36.39 0.46 -9.83
CA GLU A 731 35.27 -0.49 -9.83
C GLU A 731 34.05 0.08 -9.08
N GLU A 732 34.27 0.74 -7.94
CA GLU A 732 33.22 1.47 -7.24
C GLU A 732 32.60 2.57 -8.13
N ILE A 733 33.42 3.42 -8.75
CA ILE A 733 32.95 4.46 -9.69
C ILE A 733 32.18 3.86 -10.87
N ALA A 734 32.62 2.73 -11.41
CA ALA A 734 31.90 2.00 -12.45
C ALA A 734 30.54 1.51 -11.95
N SER A 735 30.46 0.96 -10.73
CA SER A 735 29.19 0.52 -10.11
C SER A 735 28.23 1.68 -9.83
N PHE A 736 28.73 2.84 -9.38
CA PHE A 736 27.92 4.06 -9.24
C PHE A 736 27.43 4.58 -10.59
N SER A 737 28.23 4.43 -11.66
CA SER A 737 27.82 4.84 -13.00
C SER A 737 26.70 3.96 -13.58
N SER A 738 26.74 2.65 -13.37
CA SER A 738 25.67 1.74 -13.83
C SER A 738 24.40 1.91 -13.00
N LEU A 739 24.53 2.03 -11.67
CA LEU A 739 23.40 2.34 -10.78
C LEU A 739 22.73 3.68 -11.14
N LYS A 740 23.53 4.69 -11.54
CA LYS A 740 23.01 5.96 -12.04
C LYS A 740 22.22 5.79 -13.34
N THR A 741 22.75 5.04 -14.33
CA THR A 741 22.01 4.81 -15.59
C THR A 741 20.71 4.05 -15.38
N GLU A 742 20.68 3.11 -14.43
CA GLU A 742 19.47 2.37 -14.06
C GLU A 742 18.44 3.28 -13.34
N LEU A 743 18.89 4.17 -12.47
CA LEU A 743 18.05 5.18 -11.83
C LEU A 743 17.49 6.20 -12.84
N GLU A 744 18.23 6.51 -13.91
CA GLU A 744 17.76 7.34 -15.03
C GLU A 744 16.74 6.59 -15.91
N ARG A 745 16.92 5.29 -16.16
CA ARG A 745 15.92 4.41 -16.82
C ARG A 745 14.60 4.37 -16.05
N ILE A 746 14.66 4.09 -14.74
CA ILE A 746 13.49 4.00 -13.86
C ILE A 746 12.73 5.34 -13.80
N LYS A 747 13.44 6.48 -13.84
CA LYS A 747 12.81 7.80 -13.95
C LYS A 747 12.04 7.97 -15.26
N ALA A 748 12.63 7.60 -16.40
CA ALA A 748 11.98 7.71 -17.71
C ALA A 748 10.70 6.86 -17.79
N GLU A 749 10.76 5.62 -17.28
CA GLU A 749 9.60 4.71 -17.22
C GLU A 749 8.50 5.20 -16.25
N LYS A 750 8.89 5.79 -15.12
CA LYS A 750 7.96 6.48 -14.23
C LYS A 750 7.27 7.66 -14.93
N GLU A 751 8.02 8.53 -15.59
CA GLU A 751 7.43 9.66 -16.33
C GLU A 751 6.50 9.21 -17.47
N GLN A 752 6.84 8.13 -18.18
CA GLN A 752 5.98 7.54 -19.20
C GLN A 752 4.68 6.98 -18.59
N SER A 753 4.77 6.34 -17.43
CA SER A 753 3.61 5.84 -16.68
C SER A 753 2.73 6.99 -16.17
N GLU A 754 3.32 8.10 -15.69
CA GLU A 754 2.59 9.30 -15.27
C GLU A 754 1.91 10.04 -16.44
N ARG A 755 2.51 10.03 -17.64
CA ARG A 755 1.87 10.55 -18.87
C ARG A 755 0.66 9.70 -19.26
N SER A 756 0.86 8.38 -19.38
CA SER A 756 -0.21 7.42 -19.69
C SER A 756 -1.36 7.49 -18.67
N LEU A 757 -1.06 7.62 -17.38
CA LEU A 757 -2.09 7.78 -16.34
C LEU A 757 -2.92 9.06 -16.55
N LYS A 758 -2.29 10.20 -16.86
CA LYS A 758 -3.00 11.46 -17.14
C LYS A 758 -3.89 11.35 -18.37
N GLU A 759 -3.38 10.81 -19.47
CA GLU A 759 -4.16 10.55 -20.69
C GLU A 759 -5.39 9.68 -20.39
N LYS A 760 -5.24 8.64 -19.55
CA LYS A 760 -6.37 7.81 -19.12
C LYS A 760 -7.34 8.56 -18.21
N THR A 761 -6.87 9.39 -17.27
CA THR A 761 -7.74 10.26 -16.46
C THR A 761 -8.55 11.23 -17.33
N GLU A 762 -7.91 11.91 -18.28
CA GLU A 762 -8.56 12.85 -19.22
C GLU A 762 -9.62 12.14 -20.09
N THR A 763 -9.33 10.92 -20.58
CA THR A 763 -10.35 10.13 -21.32
C THR A 763 -11.52 9.71 -20.43
N LEU A 764 -11.27 9.39 -19.16
CA LEU A 764 -12.30 8.99 -18.20
C LEU A 764 -13.18 10.17 -17.79
N GLU A 765 -12.61 11.36 -17.58
CA GLU A 765 -13.37 12.61 -17.37
C GLU A 765 -14.24 12.95 -18.59
N SER A 766 -13.72 12.78 -19.81
CA SER A 766 -14.47 12.97 -21.05
C SER A 766 -15.66 12.01 -21.17
N ILE A 767 -15.46 10.73 -20.85
CA ILE A 767 -16.52 9.70 -20.81
C ILE A 767 -17.56 10.01 -19.72
N GLN A 768 -17.15 10.45 -18.53
CA GLN A 768 -18.08 10.91 -17.48
C GLN A 768 -18.89 12.13 -17.94
N GLY A 769 -18.27 13.09 -18.62
CA GLY A 769 -18.93 14.25 -19.22
C GLY A 769 -19.87 13.90 -20.37
N LEU A 770 -19.63 12.80 -21.10
CA LEU A 770 -20.58 12.23 -22.06
C LEU A 770 -21.77 11.57 -21.34
N ARG A 771 -21.49 10.69 -20.37
CA ARG A 771 -22.51 10.01 -19.56
C ARG A 771 -23.46 10.99 -18.89
N PHE A 772 -22.96 12.07 -18.29
CA PHE A 772 -23.80 13.09 -17.66
C PHE A 772 -24.77 13.75 -18.65
N ARG A 773 -24.32 14.06 -19.87
CA ARG A 773 -25.17 14.61 -20.94
C ARG A 773 -26.25 13.62 -21.38
N LEU A 774 -25.90 12.34 -21.56
CA LEU A 774 -26.84 11.27 -21.90
C LEU A 774 -27.86 11.05 -20.77
N GLU A 775 -27.45 11.05 -19.51
CA GLU A 775 -28.37 10.98 -18.36
C GLU A 775 -29.32 12.18 -18.27
N GLN A 776 -28.85 13.39 -18.63
CA GLN A 776 -29.71 14.57 -18.70
C GLN A 776 -30.74 14.41 -19.83
N GLN A 777 -30.30 14.04 -21.04
CA GLN A 777 -31.19 13.81 -22.19
C GLN A 777 -32.23 12.72 -21.90
N LEU A 778 -31.84 11.63 -21.22
CA LEU A 778 -32.75 10.57 -20.78
C LEU A 778 -33.80 11.09 -19.78
N LYS A 779 -33.41 11.93 -18.81
CA LYS A 779 -34.35 12.57 -17.86
C LYS A 779 -35.32 13.50 -18.61
N GLU A 780 -34.84 14.30 -19.55
CA GLU A 780 -35.67 15.17 -20.39
C GLU A 780 -36.67 14.35 -21.21
N LEU A 781 -36.22 13.29 -21.90
CA LEU A 781 -37.09 12.36 -22.65
C LEU A 781 -38.13 11.66 -21.77
N ILE A 782 -37.77 11.25 -20.54
CA ILE A 782 -38.73 10.67 -19.58
C ILE A 782 -39.81 11.70 -19.19
N THR A 783 -39.44 12.96 -18.96
CA THR A 783 -40.44 14.01 -18.64
C THR A 783 -41.36 14.34 -19.82
N THR A 784 -40.85 14.41 -21.05
CA THR A 784 -41.69 14.64 -22.23
C THR A 784 -42.60 13.45 -22.52
N LYS A 785 -42.10 12.22 -22.35
CA LYS A 785 -42.91 10.99 -22.42
C LYS A 785 -44.08 11.04 -21.43
N GLY A 786 -43.81 11.30 -20.15
CA GLY A 786 -44.85 11.34 -19.11
C GLY A 786 -45.91 12.43 -19.37
N ALA A 787 -45.52 13.58 -19.92
CA ALA A 787 -46.44 14.63 -20.34
C ALA A 787 -47.34 14.18 -21.52
N LEU A 788 -46.77 13.51 -22.52
CA LEU A 788 -47.53 12.96 -23.65
C LEU A 788 -48.45 11.80 -23.24
N GLU A 789 -48.02 10.95 -22.30
CA GLU A 789 -48.86 9.88 -21.73
C GLU A 789 -50.06 10.46 -20.96
N SER A 790 -49.87 11.53 -20.17
CA SER A 790 -50.98 12.26 -19.54
C SER A 790 -51.95 12.85 -20.57
N GLN A 791 -51.43 13.52 -21.61
CA GLN A 791 -52.26 14.12 -22.66
C GLN A 791 -53.06 13.05 -23.44
N ALA A 792 -52.47 11.87 -23.67
CA ALA A 792 -53.15 10.74 -24.30
C ALA A 792 -54.27 10.15 -23.42
N LEU A 793 -54.11 10.16 -22.09
CA LEU A 793 -55.17 9.81 -21.14
C LEU A 793 -56.30 10.86 -21.12
N ASP A 794 -55.97 12.15 -21.06
CA ASP A 794 -56.96 13.24 -21.08
C ASP A 794 -57.84 13.21 -22.34
N GLU A 795 -57.24 13.02 -23.52
CA GLU A 795 -57.96 12.89 -24.79
C GLU A 795 -58.72 11.56 -24.90
N ARG A 796 -58.24 10.47 -24.28
CA ARG A 796 -58.99 9.20 -24.17
C ARG A 796 -60.25 9.38 -23.32
N ASP A 797 -60.13 9.98 -22.14
CA ASP A 797 -61.27 10.23 -21.25
C ASP A 797 -62.26 11.22 -21.87
N LYS A 798 -61.77 12.17 -22.68
CA LYS A 798 -62.60 13.11 -23.46
C LYS A 798 -63.33 12.40 -24.61
N ALA A 799 -62.67 11.49 -25.33
CA ALA A 799 -63.29 10.64 -26.33
C ALA A 799 -64.35 9.70 -25.71
N GLN A 800 -64.07 9.12 -24.53
CA GLN A 800 -65.02 8.28 -23.81
C GLN A 800 -66.26 9.08 -23.33
N ARG A 801 -66.06 10.31 -22.83
CA ARG A 801 -67.18 11.22 -22.52
C ARG A 801 -68.04 11.53 -23.74
N LEU A 802 -67.41 11.92 -24.86
CA LEU A 802 -68.12 12.19 -26.12
C LEU A 802 -68.84 10.95 -26.67
N GLN A 803 -68.29 9.74 -26.48
CA GLN A 803 -68.99 8.49 -26.81
C GLN A 803 -70.23 8.32 -25.93
N THR A 804 -70.13 8.49 -24.61
CA THR A 804 -71.31 8.38 -23.73
C THR A 804 -72.36 9.46 -24.00
N GLU A 805 -71.97 10.67 -24.37
CA GLU A 805 -72.89 11.73 -24.82
C GLU A 805 -73.58 11.35 -26.14
N LEU A 806 -72.83 10.76 -27.08
CA LEU A 806 -73.38 10.25 -28.35
C LEU A 806 -74.36 9.10 -28.12
N ASP A 807 -74.00 8.09 -27.32
CA ASP A 807 -74.82 6.92 -27.01
C ASP A 807 -76.14 7.34 -26.34
N VAL A 808 -76.09 8.26 -25.37
CA VAL A 808 -77.27 8.85 -24.74
C VAL A 808 -78.11 9.64 -25.76
N SER A 809 -77.48 10.40 -26.66
CA SER A 809 -78.22 11.14 -27.70
C SER A 809 -78.90 10.22 -28.72
N GLU A 810 -78.25 9.10 -29.10
CA GLU A 810 -78.81 8.09 -30.00
C GLU A 810 -79.96 7.34 -29.31
N GLN A 811 -79.83 7.04 -28.03
CA GLN A 811 -80.90 6.43 -27.24
C GLN A 811 -82.12 7.37 -27.09
N VAL A 812 -81.90 8.64 -26.75
CA VAL A 812 -82.95 9.66 -26.73
C VAL A 812 -83.62 9.79 -28.11
N GLN A 813 -82.85 9.74 -29.21
CA GLN A 813 -83.41 9.75 -30.57
C GLN A 813 -84.22 8.48 -30.88
N LYS A 814 -83.75 7.28 -30.50
CA LYS A 814 -84.50 6.02 -30.60
C LYS A 814 -85.82 6.12 -29.85
N ASP A 815 -85.83 6.67 -28.64
CA ASP A 815 -87.03 6.76 -27.81
C ASP A 815 -88.01 7.83 -28.30
N PHE A 816 -87.53 8.97 -28.85
CA PHE A 816 -88.38 9.90 -29.61
C PHE A 816 -89.01 9.23 -30.86
N VAL A 817 -88.27 8.36 -31.56
CA VAL A 817 -88.81 7.59 -32.70
C VAL A 817 -89.85 6.56 -32.24
N LYS A 818 -89.60 5.80 -31.18
CA LYS A 818 -90.59 4.87 -30.59
C LYS A 818 -91.85 5.60 -30.13
N LEU A 819 -91.70 6.73 -29.45
CA LEU A 819 -92.81 7.55 -28.93
C LEU A 819 -93.64 8.14 -30.07
N SER A 820 -93.02 8.67 -31.12
CA SER A 820 -93.73 9.21 -32.29
C SER A 820 -94.42 8.12 -33.12
N GLN A 821 -93.80 6.95 -33.31
CA GLN A 821 -94.44 5.77 -33.91
C GLN A 821 -95.65 5.32 -33.09
N THR A 822 -95.51 5.24 -31.76
CA THR A 822 -96.58 4.86 -30.84
C THR A 822 -97.74 5.85 -30.92
N LEU A 823 -97.46 7.15 -30.85
CA LEU A 823 -98.45 8.21 -31.01
C LEU A 823 -99.17 8.12 -32.36
N GLN A 824 -98.44 7.86 -33.45
CA GLN A 824 -99.00 7.72 -34.79
C GLN A 824 -99.92 6.48 -34.92
N VAL A 825 -99.55 5.35 -34.31
CA VAL A 825 -100.40 4.15 -34.22
C VAL A 825 -101.69 4.44 -33.42
N GLN A 826 -101.60 5.15 -32.31
CA GLN A 826 -102.79 5.48 -31.50
C GLN A 826 -103.69 6.51 -32.19
N LEU A 827 -103.14 7.50 -32.89
CA LEU A 827 -103.90 8.45 -33.71
C LEU A 827 -104.64 7.75 -34.87
N GLU A 828 -104.01 6.80 -35.56
CA GLU A 828 -104.66 6.02 -36.61
C GLU A 828 -105.71 5.03 -36.04
N ARG A 829 -105.48 4.46 -34.84
CA ARG A 829 -106.52 3.70 -34.11
C ARG A 829 -107.74 4.56 -33.74
N ILE A 830 -107.54 5.81 -33.31
CA ILE A 830 -108.64 6.76 -33.05
C ILE A 830 -109.38 7.10 -34.34
N ARG A 831 -108.66 7.28 -35.46
CA ARG A 831 -109.24 7.53 -36.79
C ARG A 831 -110.08 6.36 -37.32
N GLN A 832 -109.73 5.13 -36.95
CA GLN A 832 -110.43 3.89 -37.33
C GLN A 832 -111.50 3.46 -36.31
N ALA A 833 -111.87 4.31 -35.35
CA ALA A 833 -112.84 3.97 -34.31
C ALA A 833 -114.27 4.44 -34.64
N ASP A 834 -115.14 3.52 -35.00
CA ASP A 834 -116.54 3.79 -35.41
C ASP A 834 -117.47 4.34 -34.29
N SER A 835 -116.98 4.51 -33.05
CA SER A 835 -117.80 5.03 -31.95
C SER A 835 -117.01 5.80 -30.89
N LEU A 836 -117.66 6.81 -30.29
CA LEU A 836 -117.08 7.67 -29.25
C LEU A 836 -116.62 6.88 -28.01
N ASP A 837 -117.34 5.84 -27.63
CA ASP A 837 -116.96 5.06 -26.44
C ASP A 837 -115.75 4.16 -26.71
N ARG A 838 -115.51 3.74 -27.96
CA ARG A 838 -114.28 3.05 -28.34
C ARG A 838 -113.08 4.00 -28.37
N ILE A 839 -113.28 5.28 -28.72
CA ILE A 839 -112.27 6.34 -28.59
C ILE A 839 -111.92 6.58 -27.11
N ARG A 840 -112.91 6.56 -26.19
CA ARG A 840 -112.62 6.66 -24.74
C ARG A 840 -111.79 5.49 -24.22
N VAL A 841 -112.04 4.27 -24.68
CA VAL A 841 -111.22 3.10 -24.29
C VAL A 841 -109.78 3.28 -24.76
N ILE A 842 -109.55 3.65 -26.03
CA ILE A 842 -108.20 3.91 -26.56
C ILE A 842 -107.49 5.04 -25.78
N LEU A 843 -108.21 6.09 -25.37
CA LEU A 843 -107.67 7.20 -24.56
C LEU A 843 -107.40 6.84 -23.08
N ASN A 844 -108.11 5.86 -22.52
CA ASN A 844 -107.87 5.37 -21.16
C ASN A 844 -106.76 4.30 -21.12
N ASP A 845 -106.63 3.51 -22.19
CA ASP A 845 -105.55 2.52 -22.34
C ASP A 845 -104.20 3.19 -22.69
N THR A 846 -104.21 4.40 -23.26
CA THR A 846 -102.99 5.18 -23.56
C THR A 846 -102.44 5.92 -22.34
N ASN A 847 -101.93 5.14 -21.38
CA ASN A 847 -101.15 5.67 -20.27
C ASN A 847 -99.78 6.18 -20.77
N PHE A 848 -99.66 7.49 -21.00
CA PHE A 848 -98.39 8.16 -21.34
C PHE A 848 -97.36 8.20 -20.18
N THR A 849 -97.47 7.28 -19.21
CA THR A 849 -96.52 7.08 -18.10
C THR A 849 -95.31 6.22 -18.48
N ASP A 850 -95.34 5.58 -19.64
CA ASP A 850 -94.33 4.61 -20.11
C ASP A 850 -93.03 5.28 -20.63
N ILE A 851 -92.51 6.22 -19.86
CA ILE A 851 -91.11 6.67 -19.91
C ILE A 851 -90.27 5.88 -18.89
N ASN A 852 -90.89 5.43 -17.78
CA ASN A 852 -90.20 4.73 -16.68
C ASN A 852 -90.31 3.19 -16.76
N GLN A 853 -90.57 2.62 -17.95
CA GLN A 853 -90.63 1.17 -18.19
C GLN A 853 -89.68 0.69 -19.31
N LEU A 854 -88.68 1.51 -19.66
CA LEU A 854 -87.51 1.03 -20.41
C LEU A 854 -86.58 0.30 -19.44
N PRO A 855 -86.07 -0.91 -19.78
CA PRO A 855 -85.08 -1.60 -18.94
C PRO A 855 -83.71 -0.91 -19.03
N ASP A 856 -82.98 -0.83 -17.92
CA ASP A 856 -81.61 -0.31 -17.86
C ASP A 856 -80.62 -1.25 -18.57
N THR A 857 -80.28 -0.96 -19.83
CA THR A 857 -79.06 -1.42 -20.54
C THR A 857 -78.60 -0.36 -21.55
#